data_AF-A0A4Y7TUP1-F1
#
_entry.id   AF-A0A4Y7TUP1-F1
#
_cell.length_a   1.000
_cell.length_b   1.000
_cell.length_c   1.000
_cell.angle_alpha   90.00
_cell.angle_beta   90.00
_cell.angle_gamma   90.00
#
_symmetry.space_group_name_H-M   'P 1'
#
loop_
_entity.id
_entity.type
_entity.pdbx_description
1 polymer ?
#
loop_
_entity_poly.entity_id
_entity_poly.type
_entity_poly.pdbx_seq_one_letter_code
_entity_poly.pdbx_strand_id
1 'polypeptide(L)'
;MRSTQKLSRKEAKRRMKEVLQGAKAGSIRDLRDLQKRWPEDFEDAKKALSIILGHLKPAGLPDLDHPFLSKEDVQKVVLVRTSVAALVVAIGPEYTETLEDDKASHLLGILFDHLVDFLTILDITAHHPIIAIEDYDPRRTNNYAGIGVGAVYVQVILDTGLKYACKDEQSHTRAALVDFVLRNWLRGANRKLHGKMELVEYGNVERLIDCLSTVLNQKSTKHILQARVMALSGRRMRQLAQSFCHYCSGFRTVNARAYARDPSKLESAGLVTLVSLSEKLATQVPSFSRALERTGFHTLALSVAYDFRQAPGPQGKQGSVLEHVAFWLLYLNITRAWECLHVIPQLLSSKLLRIIVDAVCTPGSQGKCLWLGKDPMPLIGRLCHHPRVFSALTGAGAFEQVSEHNWEVIRNDRAFCGYFAPIFAAEDLHYSIGKRIEGLVNPLICACLEHHSVGSVSSPKVYQCAQCRTMTYCSQKCQQLDWNSLHRAECSKACIHHIECRMQGIWLSHHTRVRYLYTLEVMLRLVLTTPKEKLDLPETTFSNPIYISSGLQMPMTVSPCPSYEEFFLLTGKNLLDVHGDDTRLFDDNRFRAIVRMGENNTDVQLVSYLTMIGLHWILAVAAFDLRVRDKTTDGQDLRLMLAGHVKILPSLVGLIEGM
;
A
#
# COMPACT_ATOMS: atom_id res chain seq x y z
N MET A 1 -40.28 45.73 -7.60
CA MET A 1 -40.49 44.59 -6.67
C MET A 1 -41.76 43.88 -7.08
N ARG A 2 -41.65 42.75 -7.81
CA ARG A 2 -42.80 42.01 -8.32
C ARG A 2 -43.40 41.18 -7.19
N SER A 3 -44.67 41.44 -6.89
CA SER A 3 -45.56 40.58 -6.11
C SER A 3 -45.60 39.20 -6.76
N THR A 4 -44.76 38.27 -6.32
CA THR A 4 -44.95 36.85 -6.57
C THR A 4 -46.20 36.43 -5.80
N GLN A 5 -47.34 36.50 -6.48
CA GLN A 5 -48.61 35.92 -6.05
C GLN A 5 -48.34 34.55 -5.44
N LYS A 6 -48.69 34.39 -4.15
CA LYS A 6 -48.86 33.09 -3.52
C LYS A 6 -49.94 32.35 -4.32
N LEU A 7 -49.53 31.58 -5.33
CA LEU A 7 -50.38 30.55 -5.93
C LEU A 7 -51.08 29.83 -4.78
N SER A 8 -52.41 29.79 -4.83
CA SER A 8 -53.20 29.05 -3.86
C SER A 8 -52.62 27.65 -3.73
N ARG A 9 -52.39 27.16 -2.50
CA ARG A 9 -51.88 25.79 -2.25
C ARG A 9 -52.65 24.74 -3.06
N LYS A 10 -53.95 24.98 -3.30
CA LYS A 10 -54.83 24.14 -4.12
C LYS A 10 -54.41 24.10 -5.59
N GLU A 11 -54.01 25.24 -6.15
CA GLU A 11 -53.55 25.35 -7.53
C GLU A 11 -52.16 24.74 -7.74
N ALA A 12 -51.26 24.91 -6.76
CA ALA A 12 -49.97 24.22 -6.77
C ALA A 12 -50.14 22.70 -6.74
N LYS A 13 -51.06 22.18 -5.90
CA LYS A 13 -51.39 20.75 -5.85
C LYS A 13 -52.05 20.24 -7.13
N ARG A 14 -52.95 21.02 -7.75
CA ARG A 14 -53.54 20.67 -9.05
C ARG A 14 -52.46 20.56 -10.12
N ARG A 15 -51.60 21.58 -10.22
CA ARG A 15 -50.51 21.60 -11.20
C ARG A 15 -49.53 20.44 -11.00
N MET A 16 -49.21 20.08 -9.75
CA MET A 16 -48.35 18.93 -9.49
C MET A 16 -48.99 17.61 -9.97
N LYS A 17 -50.30 17.43 -9.76
CA LYS A 17 -51.01 16.25 -10.30
C LYS A 17 -50.97 16.18 -11.83
N GLU A 18 -51.13 17.31 -12.51
CA GLU A 18 -51.01 17.41 -13.97
C GLU A 18 -49.60 17.02 -14.42
N VAL A 19 -48.56 17.53 -13.75
CA VAL A 19 -47.16 17.19 -14.00
C VAL A 19 -46.91 15.69 -13.78
N LEU A 20 -47.39 15.10 -12.68
CA LEU A 20 -47.24 13.66 -12.42
C LEU A 20 -47.94 12.80 -13.48
N GLN A 21 -49.14 13.19 -13.91
CA GLN A 21 -49.88 12.47 -14.95
C GLN A 21 -49.17 12.55 -16.31
N GLY A 22 -48.68 13.75 -16.68
CA GLY A 22 -47.89 13.95 -17.90
C GLY A 22 -46.58 13.18 -17.87
N ALA A 23 -45.85 13.23 -16.74
CA ALA A 23 -44.61 12.46 -16.55
C ALA A 23 -44.87 10.94 -16.66
N LYS A 24 -45.97 10.44 -16.10
CA LYS A 24 -46.37 9.02 -16.22
C LYS A 24 -46.63 8.62 -17.68
N ALA A 25 -47.16 9.53 -18.49
CA ALA A 25 -47.37 9.34 -19.92
C ALA A 25 -46.10 9.51 -20.77
N GLY A 26 -44.94 9.77 -20.16
CA GLY A 26 -43.67 9.94 -20.87
C GLY A 26 -43.42 11.37 -21.39
N SER A 27 -44.12 12.38 -20.87
CA SER A 27 -43.88 13.78 -21.22
C SER A 27 -42.52 14.27 -20.71
N ILE A 28 -41.59 14.51 -21.65
CA ILE A 28 -40.24 15.05 -21.35
C ILE A 28 -40.33 16.40 -20.65
N ARG A 29 -41.30 17.24 -21.02
CA ARG A 29 -41.53 18.55 -20.40
C ARG A 29 -41.86 18.40 -18.91
N ASP A 30 -42.77 17.49 -18.59
CA ASP A 30 -43.23 17.32 -17.20
C ASP A 30 -42.15 16.66 -16.34
N LEU A 31 -41.31 15.78 -16.90
CA LEU A 31 -40.12 15.26 -16.21
C LEU A 31 -39.08 16.36 -15.93
N ARG A 32 -38.86 17.29 -16.86
CA ARG A 32 -38.01 18.48 -16.62
C ARG A 32 -38.62 19.39 -15.55
N ASP A 33 -39.94 19.48 -15.48
CA ASP A 33 -40.62 20.22 -14.41
C ASP A 33 -40.40 19.54 -13.04
N LEU A 34 -40.43 18.20 -12.96
CA LEU A 34 -40.05 17.46 -11.76
C LEU A 34 -38.58 17.66 -11.36
N GLN A 35 -37.67 17.68 -12.35
CA GLN A 35 -36.26 17.99 -12.11
C GLN A 35 -36.07 19.39 -11.52
N LYS A 36 -36.80 20.40 -12.04
CA LYS A 36 -36.69 21.78 -11.54
C LYS A 36 -37.40 22.00 -10.21
N ARG A 37 -38.47 21.24 -9.96
CA ARG A 37 -39.34 21.41 -8.81
C ARG A 37 -39.87 20.07 -8.33
N TRP A 38 -39.12 19.48 -7.40
CA TRP A 38 -39.52 18.24 -6.76
C TRP A 38 -40.76 18.44 -5.84
N PRO A 39 -41.66 17.45 -5.70
CA PRO A 39 -42.84 17.59 -4.85
C PRO A 39 -42.49 17.74 -3.35
N GLU A 40 -43.07 18.75 -2.71
CA GLU A 40 -42.97 18.95 -1.25
C GLU A 40 -43.83 17.94 -0.47
N ASP A 41 -44.97 17.53 -1.04
CA ASP A 41 -45.84 16.50 -0.45
C ASP A 41 -45.20 15.11 -0.63
N PHE A 42 -45.00 14.40 0.48
CA PHE A 42 -44.28 13.13 0.50
C PHE A 42 -44.94 12.03 -0.35
N GLU A 43 -46.27 11.98 -0.42
CA GLU A 43 -46.97 10.98 -1.22
C GLU A 43 -46.88 11.28 -2.71
N ASP A 44 -46.89 12.57 -3.07
CA ASP A 44 -46.63 12.99 -4.45
C ASP A 44 -45.15 12.76 -4.84
N ALA A 45 -44.19 12.91 -3.90
CA ALA A 45 -42.78 12.59 -4.12
C ALA A 45 -42.55 11.08 -4.34
N LYS A 46 -43.19 10.21 -3.55
CA LYS A 46 -43.16 8.75 -3.75
C LYS A 46 -43.70 8.35 -5.13
N LYS A 47 -44.81 8.96 -5.55
CA LYS A 47 -45.38 8.74 -6.89
C LYS A 47 -44.45 9.23 -7.99
N ALA A 48 -43.88 10.43 -7.84
CA ALA A 48 -42.91 10.98 -8.78
C ALA A 48 -41.72 10.04 -8.97
N LEU A 49 -41.15 9.55 -7.87
CA LEU A 49 -40.04 8.61 -7.88
C LEU A 49 -40.42 7.29 -8.58
N SER A 50 -41.57 6.72 -8.24
CA SER A 50 -42.07 5.48 -8.86
C SER A 50 -42.29 5.64 -10.37
N ILE A 51 -42.79 6.79 -10.81
CA ILE A 51 -42.96 7.12 -12.23
C ILE A 51 -41.60 7.18 -12.93
N ILE A 52 -40.64 7.90 -12.35
CA ILE A 52 -39.29 8.02 -12.89
C ILE A 52 -38.63 6.65 -13.02
N LEU A 53 -38.65 5.83 -11.97
CA LEU A 53 -38.08 4.48 -11.98
C LEU A 53 -38.78 3.55 -12.97
N GLY A 54 -40.09 3.73 -13.17
CA GLY A 54 -40.86 3.01 -14.18
C GLY A 54 -40.35 3.22 -15.61
N HIS A 55 -39.78 4.39 -15.90
CA HIS A 55 -39.15 4.71 -17.19
C HIS A 55 -37.73 4.17 -17.35
N LEU A 56 -37.11 3.69 -16.26
CA LEU A 56 -35.72 3.21 -16.22
C LEU A 56 -35.61 1.69 -16.33
N LYS A 57 -36.57 1.03 -16.98
CA LYS A 57 -36.53 -0.42 -17.22
C LYS A 57 -35.67 -0.73 -18.46
N PRO A 58 -34.69 -1.65 -18.37
CA PRO A 58 -33.82 -2.01 -19.50
C PRO A 58 -34.60 -2.48 -20.73
N ALA A 59 -35.72 -3.20 -20.53
CA ALA A 59 -36.58 -3.68 -21.62
C ALA A 59 -37.24 -2.55 -22.45
N GLY A 60 -37.26 -1.32 -21.95
CA GLY A 60 -37.80 -0.15 -22.65
C GLY A 60 -36.77 0.61 -23.48
N LEU A 61 -35.48 0.24 -23.41
CA LEU A 61 -34.43 0.90 -24.19
C LEU A 61 -34.38 0.33 -25.61
N PRO A 62 -34.13 1.20 -26.62
CA PRO A 62 -33.88 0.74 -27.98
C PRO A 62 -32.52 0.04 -28.10
N ASP A 63 -32.31 -0.70 -29.18
CA ASP A 63 -30.98 -1.22 -29.51
C ASP A 63 -30.06 -0.07 -29.93
N LEU A 64 -29.13 0.27 -29.03
CA LEU A 64 -28.22 1.40 -29.20
C LEU A 64 -26.97 1.06 -30.02
N ASP A 65 -26.77 -0.22 -30.37
CA ASP A 65 -25.72 -0.64 -31.30
C ASP A 65 -26.13 -0.44 -32.76
N HIS A 66 -27.42 -0.14 -33.02
CA HIS A 66 -27.90 0.17 -34.35
C HIS A 66 -27.40 1.57 -34.81
N PRO A 67 -26.83 1.71 -36.02
CA PRO A 67 -26.22 2.96 -36.48
C PRO A 67 -27.21 4.12 -36.67
N PHE A 68 -28.50 3.81 -36.77
CA PHE A 68 -29.57 4.80 -36.93
C PHE A 68 -30.66 4.53 -35.89
N LEU A 69 -30.88 5.49 -35.00
CA LEU A 69 -32.00 5.45 -34.06
C LEU A 69 -33.26 6.00 -34.75
N SER A 70 -34.39 5.31 -34.62
CA SER A 70 -35.66 5.84 -35.09
C SER A 70 -36.07 7.06 -34.26
N LYS A 71 -37.04 7.84 -34.74
CA LYS A 71 -37.59 8.98 -33.97
C LYS A 71 -38.13 8.53 -32.60
N GLU A 72 -38.71 7.33 -32.54
CA GLU A 72 -39.22 6.74 -31.30
C GLU A 72 -38.07 6.36 -30.35
N ASP A 73 -37.00 5.79 -30.88
CA ASP A 73 -35.81 5.42 -30.10
C ASP A 73 -35.13 6.66 -29.51
N VAL A 74 -35.02 7.74 -30.29
CA VAL A 74 -34.53 9.03 -29.79
C VAL A 74 -35.43 9.56 -28.67
N GLN A 75 -36.75 9.46 -28.81
CA GLN A 75 -37.68 9.85 -27.75
C GLN A 75 -37.48 9.03 -26.47
N LYS A 76 -37.29 7.71 -26.59
CA LYS A 76 -36.98 6.82 -25.45
C LYS A 76 -35.66 7.19 -24.78
N VAL A 77 -34.62 7.48 -25.56
CA VAL A 77 -33.31 7.92 -25.03
C VAL A 77 -33.45 9.23 -24.27
N VAL A 78 -34.16 10.22 -24.83
CA VAL A 78 -34.39 11.52 -24.15
C VAL A 78 -35.25 11.34 -22.90
N LEU A 79 -36.25 10.45 -22.93
CA LEU A 79 -37.08 10.11 -21.78
C LEU A 79 -36.24 9.51 -20.64
N VAL A 80 -35.38 8.54 -20.95
CA VAL A 80 -34.48 7.91 -19.97
C VAL A 80 -33.50 8.93 -19.41
N ARG A 81 -32.85 9.72 -20.27
CA ARG A 81 -31.94 10.80 -19.85
C ARG A 81 -32.60 11.76 -18.87
N THR A 82 -33.80 12.23 -19.20
CA THR A 82 -34.54 13.19 -18.37
C THR A 82 -34.97 12.57 -17.05
N SER A 83 -35.38 11.30 -17.09
CA SER A 83 -35.72 10.52 -15.89
C SER A 83 -34.53 10.35 -14.95
N VAL A 84 -33.35 10.01 -15.50
CA VAL A 84 -32.09 9.92 -14.75
C VAL A 84 -31.74 11.27 -14.11
N ALA A 85 -31.84 12.38 -14.85
CA ALA A 85 -31.55 13.71 -14.32
C ALA A 85 -32.54 14.14 -13.21
N ALA A 86 -33.83 13.83 -13.35
CA ALA A 86 -34.84 14.09 -12.33
C ALA A 86 -34.61 13.24 -11.07
N LEU A 87 -34.11 12.01 -11.24
CA LEU A 87 -33.80 11.12 -10.12
C LEU A 87 -32.75 11.74 -9.18
N VAL A 88 -31.70 12.40 -9.69
CA VAL A 88 -30.67 13.05 -8.84
C VAL A 88 -31.28 14.05 -7.87
N VAL A 89 -32.28 14.81 -8.31
CA VAL A 89 -32.95 15.78 -7.44
C VAL A 89 -33.78 15.06 -6.36
N ALA A 90 -34.40 13.93 -6.73
CA ALA A 90 -35.20 13.11 -5.82
C ALA A 90 -34.39 12.48 -4.68
N ILE A 91 -33.12 12.12 -4.96
CA ILE A 91 -32.27 11.37 -4.02
C ILE A 91 -31.07 12.20 -3.51
N GLY A 92 -30.98 13.45 -3.95
CA GLY A 92 -29.91 14.36 -3.57
C GLY A 92 -29.97 14.74 -2.09
N PRO A 93 -28.83 15.13 -1.49
CA PRO A 93 -28.79 15.58 -0.10
C PRO A 93 -29.72 16.78 0.12
N GLU A 94 -29.81 17.70 -0.84
CA GLU A 94 -30.66 18.90 -0.77
C GLU A 94 -32.13 18.61 -0.47
N TYR A 95 -32.67 17.50 -0.98
CA TYR A 95 -34.04 17.08 -0.70
C TYR A 95 -34.10 16.12 0.48
N THR A 96 -33.25 15.09 0.48
CA THR A 96 -33.33 14.02 1.48
C THR A 96 -32.98 14.48 2.90
N GLU A 97 -32.12 15.49 3.06
CA GLU A 97 -31.82 16.09 4.36
C GLU A 97 -32.96 16.95 4.92
N THR A 98 -33.93 17.34 4.08
CA THR A 98 -35.13 18.07 4.54
C THR A 98 -36.23 17.13 5.03
N LEU A 99 -36.11 15.82 4.77
CA LEU A 99 -37.07 14.81 5.19
C LEU A 99 -36.72 14.27 6.58
N GLU A 100 -37.75 13.81 7.29
CA GLU A 100 -37.58 12.96 8.46
C GLU A 100 -36.93 11.62 8.04
N ASP A 101 -36.11 11.03 8.91
CA ASP A 101 -35.31 9.84 8.59
C ASP A 101 -36.15 8.64 8.13
N ASP A 102 -37.37 8.49 8.64
CA ASP A 102 -38.33 7.45 8.25
C ASP A 102 -38.86 7.64 6.82
N LYS A 103 -39.18 8.88 6.45
CA LYS A 103 -39.59 9.28 5.10
C LYS A 103 -38.46 9.12 4.10
N ALA A 104 -37.25 9.57 4.44
CA ALA A 104 -36.06 9.37 3.62
C ALA A 104 -35.79 7.88 3.40
N SER A 105 -35.86 7.08 4.46
CA SER A 105 -35.69 5.62 4.39
C SER A 105 -36.74 4.94 3.50
N HIS A 106 -38.01 5.35 3.59
CA HIS A 106 -39.08 4.80 2.76
C HIS A 106 -38.91 5.18 1.28
N LEU A 107 -38.52 6.43 0.99
CA LEU A 107 -38.25 6.88 -0.38
C LEU A 107 -37.08 6.09 -1.00
N LEU A 108 -36.01 5.86 -0.23
CA LEU A 108 -34.88 5.05 -0.65
C LEU A 108 -35.22 3.57 -0.79
N GLY A 109 -36.18 3.06 -0.01
CA GLY A 109 -36.74 1.71 -0.20
C GLY A 109 -37.28 1.52 -1.62
N ILE A 110 -38.07 2.49 -2.12
CA ILE A 110 -38.59 2.47 -3.49
C ILE A 110 -37.45 2.46 -4.52
N LEU A 111 -36.40 3.26 -4.31
CA LEU A 111 -35.22 3.24 -5.18
C LEU A 111 -34.54 1.87 -5.17
N PHE A 112 -34.37 1.28 -3.99
CA PHE A 112 -33.67 0.00 -3.84
C PHE A 112 -34.41 -1.17 -4.47
N ASP A 113 -35.74 -1.16 -4.45
CA ASP A 113 -36.59 -2.12 -5.17
C ASP A 113 -36.34 -2.08 -6.70
N HIS A 114 -35.86 -0.95 -7.22
CA HIS A 114 -35.54 -0.73 -8.63
C HIS A 114 -34.05 -0.56 -8.93
N LEU A 115 -33.16 -0.82 -7.94
CA LEU A 115 -31.74 -0.48 -8.09
C LEU A 115 -31.06 -1.26 -9.22
N VAL A 116 -31.40 -2.53 -9.42
CA VAL A 116 -30.77 -3.36 -10.47
C VAL A 116 -31.07 -2.80 -11.86
N ASP A 117 -32.33 -2.43 -12.11
CA ASP A 117 -32.75 -1.78 -13.35
C ASP A 117 -32.00 -0.46 -13.53
N PHE A 118 -31.98 0.36 -12.48
CA PHE A 118 -31.28 1.65 -12.50
C PHE A 118 -29.78 1.52 -12.81
N LEU A 119 -29.07 0.62 -12.11
CA LEU A 119 -27.65 0.36 -12.36
C LEU A 119 -27.40 -0.18 -13.78
N THR A 120 -28.35 -0.93 -14.33
CA THR A 120 -28.28 -1.40 -15.71
C THR A 120 -28.40 -0.24 -16.69
N ILE A 121 -29.34 0.69 -16.48
CA ILE A 121 -29.46 1.92 -17.28
C ILE A 121 -28.18 2.76 -17.18
N LEU A 122 -27.60 2.91 -15.99
CA LEU A 122 -26.34 3.62 -15.83
C LEU A 122 -25.19 2.91 -16.56
N ASP A 123 -25.17 1.57 -16.57
CA ASP A 123 -24.16 0.80 -17.28
C ASP A 123 -24.28 1.00 -18.79
N ILE A 124 -25.50 1.01 -19.32
CA ILE A 124 -25.78 1.32 -20.73
C ILE A 124 -25.37 2.76 -21.04
N THR A 125 -25.69 3.71 -20.16
CA THR A 125 -25.28 5.13 -20.30
C THR A 125 -23.76 5.28 -20.35
N ALA A 126 -23.02 4.45 -19.62
CA ALA A 126 -21.56 4.42 -19.67
C ALA A 126 -20.99 3.83 -20.97
N HIS A 127 -21.76 2.99 -21.68
CA HIS A 127 -21.39 2.49 -23.01
C HIS A 127 -21.79 3.46 -24.13
N HIS A 128 -22.91 4.16 -23.97
CA HIS A 128 -23.50 5.04 -24.98
C HIS A 128 -23.67 6.46 -24.43
N PRO A 129 -22.64 7.34 -24.52
CA PRO A 129 -22.69 8.68 -23.94
C PRO A 129 -23.77 9.59 -24.56
N ILE A 130 -24.36 9.21 -25.70
CA ILE A 130 -25.52 9.88 -26.30
C ILE A 130 -26.73 9.94 -25.35
N ILE A 131 -26.86 8.96 -24.46
CA ILE A 131 -27.89 8.96 -23.41
C ILE A 131 -27.55 10.00 -22.34
N ALA A 132 -26.27 10.22 -22.08
CA ALA A 132 -25.79 11.06 -20.99
C ALA A 132 -25.78 12.56 -21.33
N ILE A 133 -25.56 12.94 -22.60
CA ILE A 133 -25.24 14.32 -23.00
C ILE A 133 -26.32 14.87 -23.94
N GLU A 134 -26.78 16.10 -23.64
CA GLU A 134 -27.82 16.79 -24.43
C GLU A 134 -27.34 17.17 -25.83
N ASP A 135 -26.10 17.64 -25.95
CA ASP A 135 -25.45 18.01 -27.19
C ASP A 135 -24.34 17.01 -27.56
N TYR A 136 -24.68 15.72 -27.60
CA TYR A 136 -23.71 14.67 -27.96
C TYR A 136 -23.18 14.88 -29.38
N ASP A 137 -21.89 15.14 -29.50
CA ASP A 137 -21.18 15.16 -30.78
C ASP A 137 -20.19 13.98 -30.78
N PRO A 138 -20.40 12.92 -31.56
CA PRO A 138 -19.49 11.75 -31.57
C PRO A 138 -18.04 12.11 -31.94
N ARG A 139 -17.79 13.28 -32.53
CA ARG A 139 -16.44 13.77 -32.85
C ARG A 139 -15.74 14.45 -31.68
N ARG A 140 -16.50 14.97 -30.71
CA ARG A 140 -15.98 15.75 -29.56
C ARG A 140 -16.22 15.06 -28.23
N THR A 141 -17.25 14.24 -28.15
CA THR A 141 -17.68 13.61 -26.93
C THR A 141 -16.93 12.30 -26.73
N ASN A 142 -15.94 12.33 -25.83
CA ASN A 142 -15.31 11.11 -25.40
C ASN A 142 -16.27 10.26 -24.56
N ASN A 143 -16.11 8.97 -24.73
CA ASN A 143 -16.65 7.85 -23.99
C ASN A 143 -16.52 7.92 -22.46
N TYR A 144 -15.72 8.83 -21.89
CA TYR A 144 -15.65 9.05 -20.43
C TYR A 144 -16.85 9.80 -19.87
N ALA A 145 -17.59 10.56 -20.69
CA ALA A 145 -18.70 11.35 -20.19
C ALA A 145 -19.83 10.47 -19.61
N GLY A 146 -20.19 9.38 -20.29
CA GLY A 146 -21.18 8.44 -19.77
C GLY A 146 -20.74 7.78 -18.45
N ILE A 147 -19.45 7.45 -18.34
CA ILE A 147 -18.86 6.89 -17.12
C ILE A 147 -18.95 7.90 -15.97
N GLY A 148 -18.57 9.15 -16.22
CA GLY A 148 -18.61 10.20 -15.19
C GLY A 148 -20.01 10.56 -14.75
N VAL A 149 -20.97 10.58 -15.68
CA VAL A 149 -22.39 10.73 -15.39
C VAL A 149 -22.83 9.61 -14.45
N GLY A 150 -22.60 8.34 -14.80
CA GLY A 150 -22.88 7.19 -13.92
C GLY A 150 -22.22 7.28 -12.54
N ALA A 151 -20.98 7.77 -12.47
CA ALA A 151 -20.28 7.99 -11.20
C ALA A 151 -20.98 9.02 -10.31
N VAL A 152 -21.46 10.15 -10.86
CA VAL A 152 -22.23 11.14 -10.07
C VAL A 152 -23.45 10.50 -9.43
N TYR A 153 -24.25 9.74 -10.20
CA TYR A 153 -25.46 9.12 -9.68
C TYR A 153 -25.15 8.13 -8.57
N VAL A 154 -24.11 7.30 -8.75
CA VAL A 154 -23.72 6.35 -7.74
C VAL A 154 -23.12 7.02 -6.52
N GLN A 155 -22.39 8.12 -6.66
CA GLN A 155 -21.91 8.91 -5.54
C GLN A 155 -23.09 9.41 -4.68
N VAL A 156 -24.09 10.02 -5.32
CA VAL A 156 -25.30 10.49 -4.61
C VAL A 156 -26.01 9.35 -3.89
N ILE A 157 -26.12 8.18 -4.53
CA ILE A 157 -26.71 7.00 -3.88
C ILE A 157 -25.84 6.48 -2.74
N LEU A 158 -24.52 6.51 -2.86
CA LEU A 158 -23.63 6.07 -1.79
C LEU A 158 -23.71 7.04 -0.60
N ASP A 159 -23.67 8.34 -0.83
CA ASP A 159 -23.67 9.36 0.22
C ASP A 159 -25.03 9.41 0.94
N THR A 160 -26.12 9.50 0.18
CA THR A 160 -27.47 9.53 0.74
C THR A 160 -27.89 8.15 1.22
N GLY A 161 -27.75 7.12 0.37
CA GLY A 161 -28.24 5.78 0.64
C GLY A 161 -27.58 5.13 1.84
N LEU A 162 -26.26 5.28 2.02
CA LEU A 162 -25.56 4.63 3.14
C LEU A 162 -25.85 5.27 4.50
N LYS A 163 -26.31 6.52 4.54
CA LYS A 163 -26.81 7.16 5.76
C LYS A 163 -28.09 6.48 6.27
N TYR A 164 -28.96 6.04 5.37
CA TYR A 164 -30.29 5.48 5.70
C TYR A 164 -30.37 3.94 5.58
N ALA A 165 -29.42 3.31 4.88
CA ALA A 165 -29.34 1.87 4.60
C ALA A 165 -28.80 1.02 5.77
N CYS A 166 -29.23 1.27 7.01
CA CYS A 166 -28.62 0.67 8.21
C CYS A 166 -29.04 -0.78 8.51
N LYS A 167 -29.99 -1.39 7.78
CA LYS A 167 -30.45 -2.77 8.04
C LYS A 167 -29.67 -3.83 7.24
N ASP A 168 -29.45 -5.01 7.85
CA ASP A 168 -28.71 -6.14 7.26
C ASP A 168 -29.32 -6.69 5.96
N GLU A 169 -30.62 -6.47 5.72
CA GLU A 169 -31.34 -6.91 4.53
C GLU A 169 -30.82 -6.30 3.21
N GLN A 170 -29.93 -5.30 3.26
CA GLN A 170 -29.44 -4.57 2.08
C GLN A 170 -28.04 -4.98 1.60
N SER A 171 -27.54 -6.15 2.01
CA SER A 171 -26.24 -6.68 1.54
C SER A 171 -26.15 -6.78 0.01
N HIS A 172 -27.23 -7.23 -0.66
CA HIS A 172 -27.29 -7.32 -2.12
C HIS A 172 -27.21 -5.95 -2.81
N THR A 173 -27.89 -4.94 -2.28
CA THR A 173 -27.88 -3.55 -2.77
C THR A 173 -26.46 -2.98 -2.73
N ARG A 174 -25.77 -3.13 -1.60
CA ARG A 174 -24.38 -2.69 -1.44
C ARG A 174 -23.45 -3.43 -2.40
N ALA A 175 -23.65 -4.74 -2.58
CA ALA A 175 -22.87 -5.52 -3.55
C ALA A 175 -23.06 -5.04 -4.98
N ALA A 176 -24.30 -4.74 -5.39
CA ALA A 176 -24.59 -4.23 -6.72
C ALA A 176 -23.91 -2.86 -6.98
N LEU A 177 -23.91 -1.97 -5.98
CA LEU A 177 -23.20 -0.68 -6.07
C LEU A 177 -21.69 -0.86 -6.21
N VAL A 178 -21.09 -1.71 -5.37
CA VAL A 178 -19.65 -2.04 -5.45
C VAL A 178 -19.29 -2.63 -6.83
N ASP A 179 -20.11 -3.57 -7.31
CA ASP A 179 -19.91 -4.21 -8.62
C ASP A 179 -20.06 -3.21 -9.77
N PHE A 180 -20.93 -2.21 -9.64
CA PHE A 180 -21.04 -1.11 -10.61
C PHE A 180 -19.81 -0.20 -10.59
N VAL A 181 -19.35 0.26 -9.42
CA VAL A 181 -18.18 1.13 -9.29
C VAL A 181 -16.94 0.44 -9.87
N LEU A 182 -16.69 -0.82 -9.50
CA LEU A 182 -15.52 -1.57 -9.96
C LEU A 182 -15.58 -1.84 -11.48
N ARG A 183 -16.76 -2.13 -12.05
CA ARG A 183 -16.92 -2.30 -13.50
C ARG A 183 -16.62 -1.01 -14.26
N ASN A 184 -17.16 0.12 -13.83
CA ASN A 184 -16.95 1.41 -14.48
C ASN A 184 -15.50 1.89 -14.35
N TRP A 185 -14.88 1.68 -13.18
CA TRP A 185 -13.46 1.91 -12.98
C TRP A 185 -12.59 1.17 -14.01
N LEU A 186 -12.85 -0.14 -14.19
CA LEU A 186 -12.13 -0.96 -15.17
C LEU A 186 -12.43 -0.57 -16.63
N ARG A 187 -13.67 -0.16 -16.92
CA ARG A 187 -14.07 0.30 -18.27
C ARG A 187 -13.31 1.56 -18.68
N GLY A 188 -13.14 2.51 -17.76
CA GLY A 188 -12.38 3.73 -18.00
C GLY A 188 -10.91 3.47 -18.38
N ALA A 189 -10.32 2.35 -17.96
CA ALA A 189 -8.94 2.01 -18.27
C ALA A 189 -8.75 1.16 -19.54
N ASN A 190 -9.76 0.40 -19.96
CA ASN A 190 -9.66 -0.49 -21.12
C ASN A 190 -9.62 0.25 -22.47
N ARG A 191 -10.09 1.51 -22.51
CA ARG A 191 -10.15 2.31 -23.74
C ARG A 191 -8.78 2.99 -23.97
N LYS A 192 -7.97 2.39 -24.87
CA LYS A 192 -6.61 2.80 -25.31
C LYS A 192 -5.83 3.64 -24.29
N LEU A 193 -4.99 2.97 -23.49
CA LEU A 193 -3.94 3.50 -22.60
C LEU A 193 -2.93 4.49 -23.23
N HIS A 194 -3.15 4.93 -24.48
CA HIS A 194 -2.22 5.74 -25.27
C HIS A 194 -2.81 7.10 -25.70
N GLY A 195 -4.08 7.40 -25.38
CA GLY A 195 -4.66 8.72 -25.64
C GLY A 195 -4.29 9.74 -24.57
N LYS A 196 -4.04 10.99 -24.96
CA LYS A 196 -3.96 12.12 -24.01
C LYS A 196 -5.36 12.35 -23.43
N MET A 197 -5.47 12.34 -22.10
CA MET A 197 -6.74 12.61 -21.42
C MET A 197 -7.03 14.12 -21.41
N GLU A 198 -8.27 14.49 -21.71
CA GLU A 198 -8.73 15.88 -21.66
C GLU A 198 -9.21 16.28 -20.25
N LEU A 199 -9.29 17.59 -19.98
CA LEU A 199 -9.71 18.11 -18.67
C LEU A 199 -11.12 17.63 -18.27
N VAL A 200 -12.07 17.65 -19.21
CA VAL A 200 -13.45 17.20 -18.97
C VAL A 200 -13.49 15.70 -18.67
N GLU A 201 -12.62 14.91 -19.31
CA GLU A 201 -12.52 13.47 -19.07
C GLU A 201 -11.94 13.18 -17.69
N TYR A 202 -10.90 13.92 -17.29
CA TYR A 202 -10.30 13.75 -15.98
C TYR A 202 -11.24 14.15 -14.85
N GLY A 203 -12.05 15.20 -15.01
CA GLY A 203 -13.10 15.54 -14.03
C GLY A 203 -14.14 14.42 -13.83
N ASN A 204 -14.40 13.61 -14.87
CA ASN A 204 -15.22 12.41 -14.76
C ASN A 204 -14.50 11.26 -14.02
N VAL A 205 -13.18 11.15 -14.20
CA VAL A 205 -12.33 10.21 -13.44
C VAL A 205 -12.26 10.59 -11.97
N GLU A 206 -12.19 11.89 -11.62
CA GLU A 206 -12.19 12.36 -10.24
C GLU A 206 -13.44 11.91 -9.48
N ARG A 207 -14.61 11.98 -10.12
CA ARG A 207 -15.86 11.46 -9.55
C ARG A 207 -15.81 9.94 -9.31
N LEU A 208 -15.17 9.18 -10.19
CA LEU A 208 -14.95 7.75 -9.96
C LEU A 208 -13.96 7.49 -8.81
N ILE A 209 -12.93 8.32 -8.68
CA ILE A 209 -11.98 8.28 -7.55
C ILE A 209 -12.75 8.51 -6.25
N ASP A 210 -13.64 9.49 -6.20
CA ASP A 210 -14.48 9.77 -5.03
C ASP A 210 -15.41 8.60 -4.71
N CYS A 211 -16.09 8.03 -5.71
CA CYS A 211 -16.94 6.83 -5.53
C CYS A 211 -16.17 5.66 -4.93
N LEU A 212 -15.00 5.35 -5.51
CA LEU A 212 -14.16 4.26 -5.02
C LEU A 212 -13.63 4.56 -3.62
N SER A 213 -13.37 5.83 -3.30
CA SER A 213 -12.99 6.29 -1.97
C SER A 213 -14.09 6.09 -0.94
N THR A 214 -15.31 6.51 -1.25
CA THR A 214 -16.48 6.31 -0.39
C THR A 214 -16.66 4.82 -0.09
N VAL A 215 -16.65 3.98 -1.14
CA VAL A 215 -16.76 2.51 -1.01
C VAL A 215 -15.63 1.90 -0.16
N LEU A 216 -14.39 2.35 -0.32
CA LEU A 216 -13.24 1.77 0.39
C LEU A 216 -13.18 2.21 1.87
N ASN A 217 -13.64 3.42 2.18
CA ASN A 217 -13.56 3.99 3.53
C ASN A 217 -14.75 3.60 4.42
N GLN A 218 -15.87 3.17 3.84
CA GLN A 218 -17.05 2.74 4.61
C GLN A 218 -16.99 1.26 4.97
N LYS A 219 -17.15 0.94 6.26
CA LYS A 219 -17.05 -0.44 6.79
C LYS A 219 -18.02 -1.42 6.10
N SER A 220 -19.22 -0.96 5.77
CA SER A 220 -20.31 -1.76 5.18
C SER A 220 -20.06 -2.18 3.72
N THR A 221 -19.23 -1.45 2.98
CA THR A 221 -18.94 -1.70 1.55
C THR A 221 -17.49 -2.12 1.32
N LYS A 222 -16.57 -1.73 2.21
CA LYS A 222 -15.15 -2.09 2.19
C LYS A 222 -14.90 -3.59 2.05
N HIS A 223 -15.52 -4.43 2.89
CA HIS A 223 -15.31 -5.88 2.86
C HIS A 223 -15.84 -6.52 1.57
N ILE A 224 -16.93 -5.97 1.02
CA ILE A 224 -17.48 -6.39 -0.28
C ILE A 224 -16.49 -6.06 -1.39
N LEU A 225 -15.98 -4.82 -1.43
CA LEU A 225 -14.96 -4.40 -2.41
C LEU A 225 -13.71 -5.30 -2.33
N GLN A 226 -13.21 -5.57 -1.13
CA GLN A 226 -12.09 -6.48 -0.92
C GLN A 226 -12.35 -7.87 -1.52
N ALA A 227 -13.50 -8.48 -1.19
CA ALA A 227 -13.87 -9.79 -1.71
C ALA A 227 -13.98 -9.80 -3.24
N ARG A 228 -14.55 -8.73 -3.83
CA ARG A 228 -14.66 -8.58 -5.29
C ARG A 228 -13.31 -8.42 -5.97
N VAL A 229 -12.41 -7.62 -5.41
CA VAL A 229 -11.05 -7.46 -5.93
C VAL A 229 -10.26 -8.76 -5.81
N MET A 230 -10.37 -9.48 -4.69
CA MET A 230 -9.76 -10.81 -4.51
C MET A 230 -10.26 -11.85 -5.52
N ALA A 231 -11.54 -11.76 -5.92
CA ALA A 231 -12.15 -12.66 -6.90
C ALA A 231 -11.80 -12.33 -8.37
N LEU A 232 -11.09 -11.21 -8.64
CA LEU A 232 -10.69 -10.88 -10.01
C LEU A 232 -9.67 -11.89 -10.55
N SER A 233 -9.83 -12.27 -11.82
CA SER A 233 -8.82 -13.06 -12.53
C SER A 233 -7.50 -12.28 -12.64
N GLY A 234 -6.37 -12.98 -12.79
CA GLY A 234 -5.05 -12.34 -12.90
C GLY A 234 -4.96 -11.31 -14.05
N ARG A 235 -5.73 -11.47 -15.13
CA ARG A 235 -5.84 -10.46 -16.21
C ARG A 235 -6.57 -9.20 -15.74
N ARG A 236 -7.73 -9.34 -15.10
CA ARG A 236 -8.51 -8.21 -14.59
C ARG A 236 -7.83 -7.52 -13.42
N MET A 237 -7.11 -8.26 -12.57
CA MET A 237 -6.27 -7.70 -11.50
C MET A 237 -5.15 -6.80 -12.06
N ARG A 238 -4.46 -7.25 -13.11
CA ARG A 238 -3.45 -6.41 -13.80
C ARG A 238 -4.09 -5.19 -14.45
N GLN A 239 -5.24 -5.34 -15.07
CA GLN A 239 -5.99 -4.22 -15.63
C GLN A 239 -6.40 -3.20 -14.55
N LEU A 240 -6.83 -3.68 -13.36
CA LEU A 240 -7.11 -2.85 -12.21
C LEU A 240 -5.86 -2.09 -11.74
N ALA A 241 -4.70 -2.73 -11.69
CA ALA A 241 -3.45 -2.04 -11.35
C ALA A 241 -3.07 -0.98 -12.42
N GLN A 242 -3.17 -1.34 -13.71
CA GLN A 242 -2.85 -0.44 -14.82
C GLN A 242 -3.76 0.78 -14.88
N SER A 243 -5.03 0.67 -14.46
CA SER A 243 -5.93 1.82 -14.41
C SER A 243 -5.44 2.91 -13.45
N PHE A 244 -4.81 2.55 -12.33
CA PHE A 244 -4.23 3.54 -11.42
C PHE A 244 -3.07 4.29 -12.09
N CYS A 245 -2.20 3.59 -12.83
CA CYS A 245 -1.15 4.25 -13.63
C CYS A 245 -1.74 5.18 -14.71
N HIS A 246 -2.80 4.73 -15.38
CA HIS A 246 -3.51 5.52 -16.41
C HIS A 246 -4.06 6.82 -15.84
N TYR A 247 -4.81 6.74 -14.73
CA TYR A 247 -5.38 7.93 -14.10
C TYR A 247 -4.31 8.85 -13.50
N CYS A 248 -3.23 8.30 -12.95
CA CYS A 248 -2.10 9.09 -12.48
C CYS A 248 -1.42 9.87 -13.63
N SER A 249 -1.27 9.24 -14.80
CA SER A 249 -0.75 9.90 -16.01
C SER A 249 -1.73 10.93 -16.59
N GLY A 250 -3.04 10.66 -16.47
CA GLY A 250 -4.12 11.59 -16.80
C GLY A 250 -4.00 12.89 -16.01
N PHE A 251 -3.79 12.79 -14.69
CA PHE A 251 -3.59 13.95 -13.81
C PHE A 251 -2.44 14.83 -14.33
N ARG A 252 -1.28 14.23 -14.63
CA ARG A 252 -0.12 14.93 -15.17
C ARG A 252 -0.47 15.69 -16.46
N THR A 253 -1.14 15.02 -17.39
CA THR A 253 -1.45 15.57 -18.71
C THR A 253 -2.39 16.77 -18.61
N VAL A 254 -3.44 16.64 -17.81
CA VAL A 254 -4.50 17.65 -17.68
C VAL A 254 -4.05 18.87 -16.90
N ASN A 255 -3.26 18.66 -15.83
CA ASN A 255 -2.90 19.71 -14.90
C ASN A 255 -1.59 20.44 -15.22
N ALA A 256 -0.78 19.94 -16.15
CA ALA A 256 0.50 20.56 -16.52
C ALA A 256 0.36 22.06 -16.90
N ARG A 257 -0.68 22.41 -17.67
CA ARG A 257 -0.93 23.80 -18.08
C ARG A 257 -1.40 24.69 -16.93
N ALA A 258 -2.28 24.18 -16.07
CA ALA A 258 -2.78 24.92 -14.90
C ALA A 258 -1.62 25.20 -13.93
N TYR A 259 -0.80 24.18 -13.66
CA TYR A 259 0.39 24.30 -12.83
C TYR A 259 1.42 25.28 -13.39
N ALA A 260 1.69 25.27 -14.69
CA ALA A 260 2.62 26.22 -15.30
C ALA A 260 2.17 27.69 -15.19
N ARG A 261 0.85 27.94 -15.04
CA ARG A 261 0.30 29.29 -14.82
C ARG A 261 0.40 29.71 -13.36
N ASP A 262 -0.04 28.84 -12.45
CA ASP A 262 -0.06 29.12 -11.02
C ASP A 262 -0.02 27.82 -10.20
N PRO A 263 1.17 27.38 -9.75
CA PRO A 263 1.32 26.20 -8.91
C PRO A 263 0.47 26.24 -7.64
N SER A 264 0.26 27.42 -7.06
CA SER A 264 -0.41 27.59 -5.77
C SER A 264 -1.92 27.35 -5.82
N LYS A 265 -2.52 27.43 -7.03
CA LYS A 265 -3.96 27.21 -7.25
C LYS A 265 -4.29 25.81 -7.76
N LEU A 266 -3.29 24.94 -7.94
CA LEU A 266 -3.55 23.60 -8.45
C LEU A 266 -4.29 22.76 -7.39
N GLU A 267 -5.45 22.22 -7.76
CA GLU A 267 -6.17 21.26 -6.94
C GLU A 267 -5.50 19.88 -7.02
N SER A 268 -4.84 19.47 -5.93
CA SER A 268 -4.08 18.22 -5.86
C SER A 268 -4.83 17.06 -5.21
N ALA A 269 -6.05 17.31 -4.72
CA ALA A 269 -6.84 16.33 -3.96
C ALA A 269 -7.07 15.04 -4.76
N GLY A 270 -7.39 15.13 -6.06
CA GLY A 270 -7.60 13.96 -6.91
C GLY A 270 -6.41 13.01 -6.97
N LEU A 271 -5.18 13.55 -7.13
CA LEU A 271 -3.95 12.73 -7.16
C LEU A 271 -3.68 12.05 -5.81
N VAL A 272 -3.78 12.81 -4.71
CA VAL A 272 -3.53 12.27 -3.36
C VAL A 272 -4.56 11.21 -3.01
N THR A 273 -5.85 11.44 -3.33
CA THR A 273 -6.90 10.45 -3.12
C THR A 273 -6.60 9.20 -3.95
N LEU A 274 -6.29 9.32 -5.24
CA LEU A 274 -5.95 8.19 -6.11
C LEU A 274 -4.82 7.32 -5.53
N VAL A 275 -3.73 7.94 -5.08
CA VAL A 275 -2.61 7.23 -4.45
C VAL A 275 -3.07 6.56 -3.16
N SER A 276 -3.77 7.28 -2.27
CA SER A 276 -4.25 6.71 -1.01
C SER A 276 -5.19 5.51 -1.21
N LEU A 277 -6.00 5.51 -2.27
CA LEU A 277 -6.89 4.39 -2.61
C LEU A 277 -6.11 3.16 -3.06
N SER A 278 -5.14 3.36 -3.95
CA SER A 278 -4.30 2.28 -4.43
C SER A 278 -3.57 1.59 -3.27
N GLU A 279 -3.02 2.37 -2.35
CA GLU A 279 -2.27 1.86 -1.21
C GLU A 279 -3.18 1.18 -0.20
N LYS A 280 -4.31 1.79 0.17
CA LYS A 280 -5.29 1.15 1.05
C LYS A 280 -5.79 -0.18 0.49
N LEU A 281 -6.00 -0.27 -0.83
CA LEU A 281 -6.43 -1.50 -1.48
C LEU A 281 -5.27 -2.52 -1.54
N ALA A 282 -4.04 -2.08 -1.79
CA ALA A 282 -2.83 -2.93 -1.77
C ALA A 282 -2.62 -3.55 -0.39
N THR A 283 -2.71 -2.76 0.67
CA THR A 283 -2.66 -3.23 2.07
C THR A 283 -3.77 -4.24 2.37
N GLN A 284 -4.92 -4.19 1.71
CA GLN A 284 -6.03 -5.11 1.99
C GLN A 284 -6.01 -6.36 1.09
N VAL A 285 -5.44 -6.28 -0.11
CA VAL A 285 -5.47 -7.36 -1.11
C VAL A 285 -4.05 -7.63 -1.64
N PRO A 286 -3.32 -8.63 -1.10
CA PRO A 286 -1.93 -8.93 -1.50
C PRO A 286 -1.73 -9.23 -2.99
N SER A 287 -2.72 -9.82 -3.66
CA SER A 287 -2.67 -10.06 -5.11
C SER A 287 -2.73 -8.76 -5.92
N PHE A 288 -3.43 -7.74 -5.41
CA PHE A 288 -3.47 -6.41 -6.01
C PHE A 288 -2.16 -5.65 -5.76
N SER A 289 -1.62 -5.67 -4.54
CA SER A 289 -0.30 -5.07 -4.21
C SER A 289 0.80 -5.56 -5.18
N ARG A 290 0.88 -6.89 -5.40
CA ARG A 290 1.80 -7.49 -6.38
C ARG A 290 1.52 -7.10 -7.83
N ALA A 291 0.27 -6.88 -8.20
CA ALA A 291 -0.07 -6.40 -9.54
C ALA A 291 0.31 -4.93 -9.72
N LEU A 292 0.10 -4.09 -8.71
CA LEU A 292 0.39 -2.66 -8.68
C LEU A 292 1.89 -2.34 -8.75
N GLU A 293 2.72 -3.11 -8.04
CA GLU A 293 4.18 -2.96 -8.16
C GLU A 293 4.69 -3.29 -9.55
N ARG A 294 4.17 -4.34 -10.18
CA ARG A 294 4.56 -4.75 -11.53
C ARG A 294 4.20 -3.73 -12.60
N THR A 295 3.25 -2.82 -12.34
CA THR A 295 2.93 -1.72 -13.26
C THR A 295 3.84 -0.51 -13.10
N GLY A 296 4.76 -0.51 -12.12
CA GLY A 296 5.63 0.62 -11.82
C GLY A 296 4.88 1.81 -11.22
N PHE A 297 3.70 1.57 -10.62
CA PHE A 297 2.81 2.63 -10.13
C PHE A 297 3.51 3.55 -9.12
N HIS A 298 4.24 3.01 -8.15
CA HIS A 298 4.88 3.80 -7.09
C HIS A 298 5.90 4.81 -7.65
N THR A 299 6.76 4.36 -8.58
CA THR A 299 7.71 5.24 -9.30
C THR A 299 6.98 6.29 -10.13
N LEU A 300 5.94 5.89 -10.86
CA LEU A 300 5.14 6.82 -11.67
C LEU A 300 4.45 7.88 -10.78
N ALA A 301 3.78 7.47 -9.71
CA ALA A 301 3.06 8.35 -8.81
C ALA A 301 3.99 9.37 -8.15
N LEU A 302 5.15 8.92 -7.66
CA LEU A 302 6.15 9.82 -7.07
C LEU A 302 6.75 10.78 -8.11
N SER A 303 7.01 10.29 -9.33
CA SER A 303 7.46 11.12 -10.46
C SER A 303 6.41 12.16 -10.85
N VAL A 304 5.14 11.79 -10.94
CA VAL A 304 4.05 12.74 -11.22
C VAL A 304 3.99 13.79 -10.13
N ALA A 305 3.97 13.39 -8.86
CA ALA A 305 3.93 14.33 -7.75
C ALA A 305 5.15 15.28 -7.73
N TYR A 306 6.33 14.80 -8.16
CA TYR A 306 7.55 15.61 -8.26
C TYR A 306 7.46 16.71 -9.33
N ASP A 307 6.76 16.44 -10.44
CA ASP A 307 6.48 17.44 -11.47
C ASP A 307 5.63 18.60 -10.92
N PHE A 308 4.77 18.29 -9.94
CA PHE A 308 3.87 19.23 -9.26
C PHE A 308 4.34 19.63 -7.85
N ARG A 309 5.64 19.48 -7.53
CA ARG A 309 6.17 19.64 -6.17
C ARG A 309 5.88 20.97 -5.45
N GLN A 310 5.58 22.05 -6.19
CA GLN A 310 5.22 23.34 -5.61
C GLN A 310 3.71 23.48 -5.34
N ALA A 311 2.89 22.54 -5.83
CA ALA A 311 1.46 22.57 -5.60
C ALA A 311 1.15 22.23 -4.13
N PRO A 312 0.17 22.93 -3.53
CA PRO A 312 -0.24 22.63 -2.16
C PRO A 312 -0.81 21.22 -2.06
N GLY A 313 -0.75 20.63 -0.87
CA GLY A 313 -1.50 19.42 -0.55
C GLY A 313 -3.03 19.64 -0.60
N PRO A 314 -3.82 18.59 -0.31
CA PRO A 314 -5.28 18.69 -0.27
C PRO A 314 -5.75 19.76 0.74
N GLN A 315 -6.88 20.42 0.45
CA GLN A 315 -7.41 21.55 1.23
C GLN A 315 -7.38 21.30 2.75
N GLY A 316 -6.84 22.27 3.49
CA GLY A 316 -6.75 22.23 4.96
C GLY A 316 -5.61 21.37 5.51
N LYS A 317 -4.83 20.67 4.66
CA LYS A 317 -3.66 19.90 5.08
C LYS A 317 -2.37 20.65 4.74
N GLN A 318 -1.40 20.57 5.65
CA GLN A 318 -0.06 21.14 5.48
C GLN A 318 0.80 20.29 4.54
N GLY A 319 1.81 20.91 3.95
CA GLY A 319 2.76 20.26 3.04
C GLY A 319 2.37 20.34 1.56
N SER A 320 3.30 19.96 0.69
CA SER A 320 3.10 19.88 -0.76
C SER A 320 2.37 18.60 -1.18
N VAL A 321 1.82 18.56 -2.40
CA VAL A 321 1.28 17.32 -3.00
C VAL A 321 2.32 16.20 -3.01
N LEU A 322 3.59 16.55 -3.23
CA LEU A 322 4.72 15.64 -3.25
C LEU A 322 4.94 14.95 -1.90
N GLU A 323 4.89 15.71 -0.80
CA GLU A 323 4.99 15.16 0.55
C GLU A 323 3.83 14.22 0.86
N HIS A 324 2.58 14.59 0.50
CA HIS A 324 1.42 13.72 0.74
C HIS A 324 1.49 12.42 -0.04
N VAL A 325 1.89 12.47 -1.32
CA VAL A 325 2.06 11.26 -2.14
C VAL A 325 3.18 10.39 -1.59
N ALA A 326 4.36 10.97 -1.28
CA ALA A 326 5.46 10.24 -0.69
C ALA A 326 5.08 9.59 0.66
N PHE A 327 4.32 10.31 1.49
CA PHE A 327 3.82 9.81 2.77
C PHE A 327 2.94 8.57 2.61
N TRP A 328 1.94 8.62 1.71
CA TRP A 328 1.06 7.48 1.47
C TRP A 328 1.81 6.27 0.91
N LEU A 329 2.71 6.49 -0.05
CA LEU A 329 3.51 5.42 -0.65
C LEU A 329 4.47 4.78 0.37
N LEU A 330 5.00 5.54 1.32
CA LEU A 330 5.92 4.99 2.31
C LEU A 330 5.20 4.30 3.47
N TYR A 331 4.25 4.98 4.13
CA TYR A 331 3.74 4.55 5.43
C TYR A 331 2.74 3.38 5.35
N LEU A 332 2.07 3.16 4.22
CA LEU A 332 1.16 2.01 4.07
C LEU A 332 1.88 0.72 3.63
N ASN A 333 3.05 0.83 3.00
CA ASN A 333 3.82 -0.28 2.45
C ASN A 333 4.82 -0.93 3.42
N ILE A 334 4.81 -0.54 4.70
CA ILE A 334 5.82 -0.99 5.67
C ILE A 334 5.35 -2.17 6.51
N THR A 335 4.08 -2.54 6.40
CA THR A 335 3.52 -3.65 7.19
C THR A 335 3.95 -5.00 6.60
N ARG A 336 4.04 -5.11 5.28
CA ARG A 336 4.39 -6.38 4.64
C ARG A 336 5.81 -6.35 4.16
N ALA A 337 6.53 -7.41 4.51
CA ALA A 337 7.91 -7.57 4.15
C ALA A 337 8.15 -7.55 2.62
N TRP A 338 7.26 -8.15 1.83
CA TRP A 338 7.34 -8.05 0.36
C TRP A 338 7.29 -6.60 -0.12
N GLU A 339 6.43 -5.77 0.45
CA GLU A 339 6.31 -4.34 0.10
C GLU A 339 7.58 -3.59 0.50
N CYS A 340 8.12 -3.86 1.70
CA CYS A 340 9.43 -3.34 2.12
C CYS A 340 10.55 -3.68 1.12
N LEU A 341 10.54 -4.89 0.55
CA LEU A 341 11.61 -5.39 -0.31
C LEU A 341 11.49 -5.02 -1.79
N HIS A 342 10.30 -4.60 -2.23
CA HIS A 342 10.01 -4.31 -3.63
C HIS A 342 9.62 -2.85 -3.87
N VAL A 343 8.84 -2.24 -2.97
CA VAL A 343 8.35 -0.86 -3.12
C VAL A 343 9.39 0.13 -2.60
N ILE A 344 9.95 -0.06 -1.41
CA ILE A 344 10.92 0.89 -0.83
C ILE A 344 12.15 1.11 -1.74
N PRO A 345 12.77 0.07 -2.33
CA PRO A 345 13.85 0.28 -3.30
C PRO A 345 13.44 1.12 -4.51
N GLN A 346 12.22 0.94 -5.03
CA GLN A 346 11.69 1.74 -6.13
C GLN A 346 11.51 3.20 -5.72
N LEU A 347 10.96 3.45 -4.53
CA LEU A 347 10.78 4.80 -4.00
C LEU A 347 12.11 5.52 -3.79
N LEU A 348 13.10 4.85 -3.17
CA LEU A 348 14.46 5.38 -3.00
C LEU A 348 15.10 5.72 -4.35
N SER A 349 14.99 4.82 -5.32
CA SER A 349 15.46 5.06 -6.70
C SER A 349 14.69 6.19 -7.40
N SER A 350 13.49 6.52 -6.91
CA SER A 350 12.60 7.56 -7.43
C SER A 350 12.69 8.86 -6.61
N LYS A 351 13.85 9.14 -5.99
CA LYS A 351 14.15 10.38 -5.25
C LYS A 351 13.43 10.53 -3.90
N LEU A 352 12.91 9.45 -3.29
CA LEU A 352 12.25 9.55 -1.98
C LEU A 352 13.12 10.22 -0.91
N LEU A 353 14.41 9.84 -0.81
CA LEU A 353 15.31 10.43 0.19
C LEU A 353 15.44 11.95 -0.01
N ARG A 354 15.66 12.38 -1.25
CA ARG A 354 15.68 13.79 -1.62
C ARG A 354 14.40 14.52 -1.24
N ILE A 355 13.24 13.92 -1.51
CA ILE A 355 11.95 14.52 -1.19
C ILE A 355 11.81 14.76 0.32
N ILE A 356 12.23 13.81 1.14
CA ILE A 356 12.18 13.94 2.60
C ILE A 356 13.15 15.02 3.07
N VAL A 357 14.40 15.01 2.56
CA VAL A 357 15.41 16.02 2.89
C VAL A 357 14.95 17.43 2.50
N ASP A 358 14.49 17.61 1.25
CA ASP A 358 14.02 18.91 0.75
C ASP A 358 12.87 19.45 1.63
N ALA A 359 11.93 18.58 2.05
CA ALA A 359 10.80 18.96 2.90
C ALA A 359 11.20 19.29 4.35
N VAL A 360 12.24 18.66 4.89
CA VAL A 360 12.76 18.93 6.25
C VAL A 360 13.60 20.22 6.26
N CYS A 361 14.51 20.39 5.29
CA CYS A 361 15.41 21.54 5.21
C CYS A 361 14.72 22.83 4.74
N THR A 362 13.66 22.71 3.92
CA THR A 362 12.92 23.85 3.39
C THR A 362 11.45 23.77 3.82
N PRO A 363 11.16 23.93 5.13
CA PRO A 363 9.78 23.86 5.59
C PRO A 363 8.96 24.91 4.83
N GLY A 364 7.81 24.48 4.29
CA GLY A 364 6.95 25.36 3.49
C GLY A 364 6.53 26.63 4.25
N SER A 365 5.92 27.59 3.56
CA SER A 365 5.53 28.90 4.13
C SER A 365 4.67 28.86 5.40
N GLN A 366 4.08 27.70 5.73
CA GLN A 366 3.30 27.46 6.95
C GLN A 366 4.11 26.84 8.11
N GLY A 367 5.41 26.61 7.94
CA GLY A 367 6.35 26.19 8.99
C GLY A 367 6.16 24.78 9.55
N LYS A 368 5.31 23.93 8.96
CA LYS A 368 5.09 22.55 9.42
C LYS A 368 5.32 21.56 8.29
N CYS A 369 6.32 20.68 8.48
CA CYS A 369 6.67 19.59 7.59
C CYS A 369 5.86 18.33 7.96
N LEU A 370 5.29 17.65 6.95
CA LEU A 370 4.45 16.45 7.16
C LEU A 370 5.18 15.30 7.89
N TRP A 371 6.51 15.29 7.80
CA TRP A 371 7.37 14.27 8.38
C TRP A 371 7.73 14.50 9.85
N LEU A 372 7.47 15.70 10.40
CA LEU A 372 7.72 15.98 11.81
C LEU A 372 6.73 15.20 12.68
N GLY A 373 7.25 14.25 13.47
CA GLY A 373 6.47 13.32 14.30
C GLY A 373 6.11 11.99 13.61
N LYS A 374 6.45 11.82 12.33
CA LYS A 374 6.31 10.55 11.59
C LYS A 374 7.61 10.24 10.85
N ASP A 375 8.69 10.15 11.61
CA ASP A 375 10.04 10.04 11.08
C ASP A 375 10.23 8.74 10.25
N PRO A 376 10.41 8.86 8.92
CA PRO A 376 10.68 7.73 8.06
C PRO A 376 12.14 7.26 8.11
N MET A 377 13.08 8.05 8.68
CA MET A 377 14.50 7.73 8.68
C MET A 377 14.83 6.48 9.51
N PRO A 378 14.32 6.30 10.75
CA PRO A 378 14.49 5.05 11.48
C PRO A 378 13.96 3.86 10.71
N LEU A 379 12.84 4.00 10.02
CA LEU A 379 12.26 2.92 9.21
C LEU A 379 13.18 2.55 8.03
N ILE A 380 13.63 3.54 7.24
CA ILE A 380 14.50 3.29 6.10
C ILE A 380 15.84 2.72 6.57
N GLY A 381 16.45 3.32 7.61
CA GLY A 381 17.67 2.83 8.23
C GLY A 381 17.55 1.38 8.69
N ARG A 382 16.44 1.03 9.38
CA ARG A 382 16.14 -0.35 9.77
C ARG A 382 15.99 -1.32 8.61
N LEU A 383 15.61 -0.87 7.42
CA LEU A 383 15.50 -1.75 6.24
C LEU A 383 16.81 -1.89 5.46
N CYS A 384 17.81 -1.05 5.73
CA CYS A 384 19.09 -1.05 5.02
C CYS A 384 19.93 -2.31 5.24
N HIS A 385 19.58 -3.15 6.21
CA HIS A 385 20.24 -4.46 6.34
C HIS A 385 19.97 -5.37 5.13
N HIS A 386 18.86 -5.14 4.41
CA HIS A 386 18.53 -5.91 3.23
C HIS A 386 19.28 -5.37 1.99
N PRO A 387 20.00 -6.22 1.22
CA PRO A 387 20.84 -5.78 0.10
C PRO A 387 20.12 -4.93 -0.94
N ARG A 388 18.85 -5.23 -1.24
CA ARG A 388 18.06 -4.49 -2.25
C ARG A 388 17.75 -3.06 -1.81
N VAL A 389 17.46 -2.87 -0.52
CA VAL A 389 17.15 -1.54 0.03
C VAL A 389 18.46 -0.76 0.14
N PHE A 390 19.51 -1.39 0.68
CA PHE A 390 20.84 -0.79 0.73
C PHE A 390 21.33 -0.36 -0.65
N SER A 391 21.25 -1.23 -1.65
CA SER A 391 21.67 -0.92 -3.02
C SER A 391 20.83 0.17 -3.66
N ALA A 392 19.55 0.31 -3.32
CA ALA A 392 18.76 1.44 -3.81
C ALA A 392 19.11 2.76 -3.09
N LEU A 393 19.51 2.68 -1.82
CA LEU A 393 19.96 3.83 -1.04
C LEU A 393 21.33 4.33 -1.50
N THR A 394 22.32 3.44 -1.60
CA THR A 394 23.71 3.79 -1.94
C THR A 394 24.03 3.72 -3.43
N GLY A 395 23.26 2.95 -4.21
CA GLY A 395 23.57 2.66 -5.61
C GLY A 395 23.29 3.83 -6.55
N ALA A 396 22.07 3.95 -7.09
CA ALA A 396 21.70 4.96 -8.09
C ALA A 396 21.68 6.42 -7.55
N GLY A 397 22.49 6.69 -6.52
CA GLY A 397 22.74 8.00 -5.99
C GLY A 397 21.57 8.56 -5.18
N ALA A 398 20.84 7.80 -4.36
CA ALA A 398 19.80 8.42 -3.54
C ALA A 398 20.39 9.53 -2.64
N PHE A 399 21.61 9.32 -2.12
CA PHE A 399 22.40 10.35 -1.45
C PHE A 399 22.91 11.44 -2.41
N GLU A 400 23.37 11.08 -3.61
CA GLU A 400 23.85 12.03 -4.64
C GLU A 400 22.73 12.89 -5.24
N GLN A 401 21.47 12.46 -5.11
CA GLN A 401 20.29 13.20 -5.57
C GLN A 401 19.94 14.37 -4.65
N VAL A 402 20.45 14.37 -3.42
CA VAL A 402 20.34 15.46 -2.45
C VAL A 402 21.47 16.45 -2.71
N SER A 403 21.16 17.76 -2.67
CA SER A 403 22.18 18.79 -2.87
C SER A 403 23.18 18.83 -1.72
N GLU A 404 24.44 19.13 -2.02
CA GLU A 404 25.48 19.31 -1.00
C GLU A 404 25.07 20.36 0.05
N HIS A 405 24.42 21.43 -0.39
CA HIS A 405 23.85 22.45 0.51
C HIS A 405 22.90 21.86 1.55
N ASN A 406 21.98 20.96 1.15
CA ASN A 406 21.06 20.35 2.11
C ASN A 406 21.81 19.39 3.05
N TRP A 407 22.84 18.69 2.58
CA TRP A 407 23.69 17.89 3.45
C TRP A 407 24.50 18.73 4.44
N GLU A 408 24.98 19.91 4.04
CA GLU A 408 25.62 20.86 4.94
C GLU A 408 24.64 21.36 6.00
N VAL A 409 23.40 21.71 5.62
CA VAL A 409 22.35 22.10 6.56
C VAL A 409 22.07 20.99 7.57
N ILE A 410 21.89 19.75 7.11
CA ILE A 410 21.64 18.59 7.98
C ILE A 410 22.81 18.36 8.94
N ARG A 411 24.07 18.46 8.47
CA ARG A 411 25.25 18.24 9.31
C ARG A 411 25.46 19.34 10.34
N ASN A 412 25.15 20.59 9.99
CA ASN A 412 25.37 21.75 10.85
C ASN A 412 24.25 21.98 11.87
N ASP A 413 23.03 21.51 11.59
CA ASP A 413 21.91 21.57 12.53
C ASP A 413 21.81 20.30 13.38
N ARG A 414 21.92 20.43 14.70
CA ARG A 414 21.91 19.28 15.64
C ARG A 414 20.58 18.51 15.60
N ALA A 415 19.45 19.18 15.42
CA ALA A 415 18.14 18.54 15.38
C ALA A 415 17.99 17.72 14.09
N PHE A 416 18.40 18.27 12.94
CA PHE A 416 18.39 17.52 11.68
C PHE A 416 19.42 16.39 11.66
N CYS A 417 20.62 16.63 12.17
CA CYS A 417 21.63 15.57 12.31
C CYS A 417 21.09 14.40 13.14
N GLY A 418 20.40 14.69 14.26
CA GLY A 418 19.74 13.65 15.06
C GLY A 418 18.64 12.89 14.32
N TYR A 419 17.85 13.59 13.50
CA TYR A 419 16.80 13.00 12.67
C TYR A 419 17.35 12.05 11.58
N PHE A 420 18.48 12.41 10.96
CA PHE A 420 19.12 11.61 9.91
C PHE A 420 20.19 10.64 10.44
N ALA A 421 20.58 10.71 11.71
CA ALA A 421 21.55 9.78 12.31
C ALA A 421 21.24 8.30 12.06
N PRO A 422 19.96 7.83 12.09
CA PRO A 422 19.63 6.44 11.77
C PRO A 422 20.06 5.99 10.38
N ILE A 423 19.93 6.85 9.36
CA ILE A 423 20.24 6.47 7.97
C ILE A 423 21.74 6.50 7.72
N PHE A 424 22.47 7.48 8.28
CA PHE A 424 23.93 7.55 8.19
C PHE A 424 24.59 6.36 8.89
N ALA A 425 24.13 6.04 10.11
CA ALA A 425 24.65 4.89 10.84
C ALA A 425 24.41 3.56 10.10
N ALA A 426 23.24 3.43 9.47
CA ALA A 426 22.92 2.25 8.67
C ALA A 426 23.76 2.18 7.38
N GLU A 427 23.97 3.31 6.71
CA GLU A 427 24.81 3.41 5.52
C GLU A 427 26.25 2.99 5.82
N ASP A 428 26.92 3.62 6.79
CA ASP A 428 28.31 3.36 7.16
C ASP A 428 28.55 1.89 7.47
N LEU A 429 27.64 1.31 8.26
CA LEU A 429 27.69 -0.09 8.63
C LEU A 429 27.56 -1.00 7.40
N HIS A 430 26.50 -0.83 6.62
CA HIS A 430 26.19 -1.75 5.52
C HIS A 430 27.10 -1.55 4.30
N TYR A 431 27.70 -0.38 4.16
CA TYR A 431 28.78 -0.11 3.22
C TYR A 431 30.04 -0.87 3.61
N SER A 432 30.45 -0.80 4.88
CA SER A 432 31.58 -1.55 5.41
C SER A 432 31.42 -3.07 5.21
N ILE A 433 30.20 -3.58 5.40
CA ILE A 433 29.85 -4.99 5.13
C ILE A 433 29.92 -5.31 3.63
N GLY A 434 29.38 -4.42 2.78
CA GLY A 434 29.38 -4.58 1.33
C GLY A 434 30.79 -4.76 0.76
N LYS A 435 31.70 -3.84 1.09
CA LYS A 435 33.12 -3.90 0.67
C LYS A 435 33.79 -5.22 1.04
N ARG A 436 33.49 -5.73 2.23
CA ARG A 436 34.07 -6.99 2.71
C ARG A 436 33.58 -8.19 1.92
N ILE A 437 32.30 -8.22 1.56
CA ILE A 437 31.71 -9.33 0.80
C ILE A 437 32.17 -9.29 -0.65
N GLU A 438 32.30 -8.11 -1.26
CA GLU A 438 32.77 -7.95 -2.64
C GLU A 438 34.16 -8.56 -2.88
N GLY A 439 35.04 -8.51 -1.87
CA GLY A 439 36.36 -9.15 -1.93
C GLY A 439 36.33 -10.69 -1.80
N LEU A 440 35.19 -11.29 -1.46
CA LEU A 440 35.07 -12.74 -1.23
C LEU A 440 34.47 -13.44 -2.45
N VAL A 441 35.21 -14.37 -3.03
CA VAL A 441 34.69 -15.23 -4.11
C VAL A 441 33.74 -16.27 -3.52
N ASN A 442 32.43 -16.08 -3.72
CA ASN A 442 31.36 -16.98 -3.29
C ASN A 442 31.46 -17.39 -1.80
N PRO A 443 31.33 -16.45 -0.85
CA PRO A 443 31.44 -16.77 0.58
C PRO A 443 30.39 -17.80 0.98
N LEU A 444 30.85 -18.96 1.44
CA LEU A 444 30.02 -20.10 1.81
C LEU A 444 30.18 -20.42 3.29
N ILE A 445 29.05 -20.41 3.99
CA ILE A 445 28.98 -20.84 5.39
C ILE A 445 28.38 -22.24 5.37
N CYS A 446 29.22 -23.22 5.67
CA CYS A 446 28.79 -24.61 5.70
C CYS A 446 27.87 -24.83 6.91
N ALA A 447 26.70 -25.41 6.68
CA ALA A 447 25.75 -25.76 7.72
C ALA A 447 26.19 -26.96 8.58
N CYS A 448 27.21 -27.72 8.16
CA CYS A 448 27.69 -28.88 8.91
C CYS A 448 28.43 -28.45 10.17
N LEU A 449 27.90 -28.87 11.32
CA LEU A 449 28.48 -28.57 12.64
C LEU A 449 29.79 -29.32 12.94
N GLU A 450 30.26 -30.19 12.05
CA GLU A 450 31.57 -30.84 12.24
C GLU A 450 32.66 -30.15 11.39
N HIS A 451 32.27 -29.19 10.54
CA HIS A 451 33.18 -28.42 9.71
C HIS A 451 33.90 -27.29 10.48
N HIS A 452 33.66 -27.19 11.80
CA HIS A 452 34.14 -26.13 12.68
C HIS A 452 35.67 -26.06 12.82
N SER A 453 36.43 -27.13 12.53
CA SER A 453 37.89 -27.08 12.60
C SER A 453 38.55 -26.36 11.42
N VAL A 454 37.81 -26.11 10.32
CA VAL A 454 38.35 -25.53 9.07
C VAL A 454 37.84 -24.11 8.81
N GLY A 455 36.69 -23.73 9.40
CA GLY A 455 36.06 -22.42 9.24
C GLY A 455 35.43 -22.18 7.86
N SER A 456 35.25 -20.91 7.48
CA SER A 456 34.72 -20.53 6.16
C SER A 456 35.69 -20.97 5.05
N VAL A 457 35.19 -21.76 4.08
CA VAL A 457 36.00 -22.28 2.97
C VAL A 457 35.49 -21.69 1.67
N SER A 458 36.40 -21.15 0.86
CA SER A 458 36.13 -20.81 -0.53
C SER A 458 35.96 -22.11 -1.32
N SER A 459 34.72 -22.60 -1.42
CA SER A 459 34.41 -23.72 -2.30
C SER A 459 33.97 -23.21 -3.67
N PRO A 460 34.55 -23.70 -4.77
CA PRO A 460 34.04 -23.38 -6.12
C PRO A 460 32.62 -23.92 -6.35
N LYS A 461 32.15 -24.85 -5.50
CA LYS A 461 30.82 -25.46 -5.60
C LYS A 461 30.07 -25.36 -4.27
N VAL A 462 28.85 -24.85 -4.33
CA VAL A 462 27.90 -24.82 -3.20
C VAL A 462 26.90 -25.96 -3.37
N TYR A 463 26.81 -26.83 -2.38
CA TYR A 463 25.79 -27.89 -2.32
C TYR A 463 24.63 -27.38 -1.47
N GLN A 464 23.43 -27.31 -2.05
CA GLN A 464 22.22 -26.89 -1.35
C GLN A 464 21.27 -28.08 -1.23
N CYS A 465 20.63 -28.23 -0.08
CA CYS A 465 19.57 -29.23 0.06
C CYS A 465 18.42 -28.96 -0.91
N ALA A 466 18.12 -29.93 -1.78
CA ALA A 466 17.11 -29.78 -2.82
C ALA A 466 15.70 -29.57 -2.27
N GLN A 467 15.40 -30.13 -1.09
CA GLN A 467 14.10 -30.06 -0.45
C GLN A 467 13.90 -28.74 0.30
N CYS A 468 14.65 -28.50 1.39
CA CYS A 468 14.42 -27.33 2.22
C CYS A 468 15.02 -26.03 1.64
N ARG A 469 16.08 -26.12 0.82
CA ARG A 469 16.88 -24.98 0.32
C ARG A 469 17.48 -24.06 1.40
N THR A 470 17.24 -24.34 2.67
CA THR A 470 17.82 -23.60 3.80
C THR A 470 19.27 -23.98 4.02
N MET A 471 19.64 -25.26 4.03
CA MET A 471 21.02 -25.64 4.33
C MET A 471 21.93 -25.62 3.10
N THR A 472 23.15 -25.11 3.29
CA THR A 472 24.21 -25.00 2.28
C THR A 472 25.50 -25.65 2.79
N TYR A 473 26.22 -26.34 1.92
CA TYR A 473 27.40 -27.14 2.27
C TYR A 473 28.53 -26.92 1.27
N CYS A 474 29.77 -26.98 1.76
CA CYS A 474 30.99 -26.92 0.93
C CYS A 474 31.23 -28.22 0.15
N SER A 475 30.69 -29.34 0.63
CA SER A 475 30.86 -30.66 0.02
C SER A 475 29.65 -31.56 0.28
N GLN A 476 29.50 -32.59 -0.57
CA GLN A 476 28.52 -33.65 -0.35
C GLN A 476 28.79 -34.43 0.96
N LYS A 477 30.07 -34.58 1.36
CA LYS A 477 30.44 -35.22 2.62
C LYS A 477 29.88 -34.44 3.82
N CYS A 478 30.03 -33.12 3.85
CA CYS A 478 29.46 -32.27 4.89
C CYS A 478 27.94 -32.33 4.93
N GLN A 479 27.28 -32.40 3.76
CA GLN A 479 25.84 -32.60 3.69
C GLN A 479 25.42 -33.93 4.32
N GLN A 480 26.14 -35.03 4.01
CA GLN A 480 25.84 -36.35 4.55
C GLN A 480 26.03 -36.43 6.07
N LEU A 481 27.11 -35.84 6.59
CA LEU A 481 27.37 -35.77 8.03
C LEU A 481 26.26 -34.99 8.76
N ASP A 482 25.95 -33.78 8.29
CA ASP A 482 24.89 -32.94 8.88
C ASP A 482 23.50 -33.58 8.73
N TRP A 483 23.26 -34.30 7.63
CA TRP A 483 22.02 -35.04 7.43
C TRP A 483 21.82 -36.11 8.50
N ASN A 484 22.87 -36.89 8.79
CA ASN A 484 22.81 -37.96 9.78
C ASN A 484 22.76 -37.43 11.22
N SER A 485 23.36 -36.27 11.50
CA SER A 485 23.40 -35.71 12.85
C SER A 485 22.18 -34.87 13.21
N LEU A 486 21.77 -33.93 12.34
CA LEU A 486 20.83 -32.88 12.73
C LEU A 486 19.76 -32.60 11.65
N HIS A 487 20.18 -32.39 10.40
CA HIS A 487 19.32 -31.82 9.37
C HIS A 487 18.16 -32.74 8.96
N ARG A 488 18.29 -34.07 9.04
CA ARG A 488 17.17 -34.97 8.71
C ARG A 488 15.90 -34.65 9.52
N ALA A 489 16.06 -34.29 10.80
CA ALA A 489 14.94 -33.91 11.67
C ALA A 489 14.40 -32.50 11.37
N GLU A 490 15.25 -31.61 10.84
CA GLU A 490 14.91 -30.20 10.55
C GLU A 490 14.31 -30.02 9.15
N CYS A 491 14.69 -30.86 8.18
CA CYS A 491 14.46 -30.64 6.76
C CYS A 491 12.98 -30.43 6.42
N SER A 492 12.08 -31.23 7.01
CA SER A 492 10.64 -31.11 6.75
C SER A 492 10.08 -29.77 7.21
N LYS A 493 10.40 -29.34 8.45
CA LYS A 493 9.97 -28.05 9.01
C LYS A 493 10.58 -26.89 8.22
N ALA A 494 11.87 -26.99 7.90
CA ALA A 494 12.58 -25.99 7.10
C ALA A 494 12.02 -25.88 5.67
N CYS A 495 11.53 -26.97 5.09
CA CYS A 495 10.89 -26.98 3.76
C CYS A 495 9.55 -26.24 3.78
N ILE A 496 8.68 -26.53 4.76
CA ILE A 496 7.41 -25.81 4.96
C ILE A 496 7.70 -24.32 5.14
N HIS A 497 8.61 -23.99 6.04
CA HIS A 497 9.02 -22.62 6.31
C HIS A 497 9.57 -21.90 5.06
N HIS A 498 10.38 -22.56 4.24
CA HIS A 498 10.86 -22.02 2.97
C HIS A 498 9.71 -21.73 2.00
N ILE A 499 8.72 -22.63 1.89
CA ILE A 499 7.54 -22.42 1.03
C ILE A 499 6.73 -21.22 1.52
N GLU A 500 6.46 -21.13 2.81
CA GLU A 500 5.74 -20.00 3.42
C GLU A 500 6.46 -18.67 3.18
N CYS A 501 7.76 -18.60 3.49
CA CYS A 501 8.58 -17.42 3.25
C CYS A 501 8.62 -17.03 1.77
N ARG A 502 8.66 -18.02 0.87
CA ARG A 502 8.64 -17.78 -0.58
C ARG A 502 7.28 -17.25 -1.05
N MET A 503 6.18 -17.78 -0.52
CA MET A 503 4.82 -17.30 -0.81
C MET A 503 4.61 -15.86 -0.33
N GLN A 504 5.22 -15.52 0.80
CA GLN A 504 5.23 -14.17 1.37
C GLN A 504 6.29 -13.25 0.73
N GLY A 505 7.17 -13.77 -0.13
CA GLY A 505 8.19 -12.97 -0.82
C GLY A 505 9.33 -12.47 0.07
N ILE A 506 9.58 -13.14 1.20
CA ILE A 506 10.60 -12.78 2.19
C ILE A 506 11.77 -13.75 2.22
N TRP A 507 11.75 -14.76 1.35
CA TRP A 507 12.80 -15.77 1.31
C TRP A 507 14.17 -15.14 1.06
N LEU A 508 15.10 -15.40 1.98
CA LEU A 508 16.47 -14.92 1.89
C LEU A 508 17.32 -15.89 1.07
N SER A 509 17.90 -15.38 -0.02
CA SER A 509 18.91 -16.12 -0.76
C SER A 509 20.10 -16.50 0.14
N HIS A 510 20.90 -17.50 -0.25
CA HIS A 510 22.13 -17.82 0.47
C HIS A 510 23.03 -16.59 0.63
N HIS A 511 23.24 -15.84 -0.46
CA HIS A 511 24.06 -14.62 -0.47
C HIS A 511 23.54 -13.59 0.55
N THR A 512 22.21 -13.41 0.62
CA THR A 512 21.59 -12.50 1.60
C THR A 512 21.83 -12.99 3.04
N ARG A 513 21.69 -14.29 3.31
CA ARG A 513 21.94 -14.87 4.64
C ARG A 513 23.40 -14.74 5.05
N VAL A 514 24.32 -14.91 4.12
CA VAL A 514 25.75 -14.68 4.36
C VAL A 514 26.00 -13.22 4.75
N ARG A 515 25.37 -12.25 4.07
CA ARG A 515 25.48 -10.84 4.45
C ARG A 515 25.09 -10.59 5.91
N TYR A 516 23.99 -11.17 6.40
CA TYR A 516 23.61 -11.08 7.82
C TYR A 516 24.67 -11.66 8.75
N LEU A 517 25.30 -12.78 8.38
CA LEU A 517 26.35 -13.39 9.19
C LEU A 517 27.64 -12.56 9.18
N TYR A 518 27.98 -11.88 8.08
CA TYR A 518 29.09 -10.93 8.06
C TYR A 518 28.78 -9.62 8.80
N THR A 519 27.52 -9.21 8.91
CA THR A 519 27.12 -8.13 9.83
C THR A 519 27.57 -8.42 11.25
N LEU A 520 27.43 -9.68 11.72
CA LEU A 520 27.83 -10.10 13.06
C LEU A 520 29.33 -9.97 13.31
N GLU A 521 30.16 -10.14 12.27
CA GLU A 521 31.61 -9.99 12.38
C GLU A 521 32.01 -8.53 12.62
N VAL A 522 31.34 -7.59 11.92
CA VAL A 522 31.53 -6.15 12.16
C VAL A 522 31.08 -5.80 13.58
N MET A 523 29.96 -6.35 14.04
CA MET A 523 29.47 -6.16 15.42
C MET A 523 30.46 -6.71 16.46
N LEU A 524 31.03 -7.89 16.21
CA LEU A 524 32.03 -8.48 17.08
C LEU A 524 33.22 -7.53 17.27
N ARG A 525 33.70 -6.88 16.21
CA ARG A 525 34.79 -5.90 16.33
C ARG A 525 34.40 -4.71 17.18
N LEU A 526 33.19 -4.18 17.00
CA LEU A 526 32.69 -3.08 17.83
C LEU A 526 32.71 -3.47 19.31
N VAL A 527 32.23 -4.67 19.64
CA VAL A 527 32.28 -5.21 21.01
C VAL A 527 33.71 -5.34 21.52
N LEU A 528 34.61 -5.94 20.74
CA LEU A 528 35.99 -6.18 21.16
C LEU A 528 36.82 -4.89 21.30
N THR A 529 36.44 -3.82 20.60
CA THR A 529 37.14 -2.52 20.63
C THR A 529 36.51 -1.54 21.61
N THR A 530 35.29 -1.77 22.05
CA THR A 530 34.61 -0.90 23.02
C THR A 530 35.12 -1.19 24.43
N PRO A 531 35.60 -0.18 25.18
CA PRO A 531 36.00 -0.36 26.57
C PRO A 531 34.88 -0.98 27.41
N LYS A 532 35.21 -1.96 28.26
CA LYS A 532 34.22 -2.69 29.08
C LYS A 532 33.35 -1.77 29.95
N GLU A 533 33.93 -0.68 30.44
CA GLU A 533 33.25 0.34 31.26
C GLU A 533 32.08 1.03 30.54
N LYS A 534 32.08 1.04 29.20
CA LYS A 534 31.03 1.65 28.39
C LYS A 534 29.92 0.68 27.96
N LEU A 535 30.10 -0.61 28.22
CA LEU A 535 29.17 -1.64 27.74
C LEU A 535 28.04 -1.95 28.74
N ASP A 536 27.92 -1.16 29.83
CA ASP A 536 26.95 -1.38 30.92
C ASP A 536 26.82 -2.89 31.27
N LEU A 537 27.96 -3.58 31.30
CA LEU A 537 27.96 -5.02 31.51
C LEU A 537 27.50 -5.27 32.95
N PRO A 538 26.48 -6.10 33.17
CA PRO A 538 26.24 -6.64 34.50
C PRO A 538 27.54 -7.30 34.98
N GLU A 539 27.77 -7.39 36.28
CA GLU A 539 28.78 -8.31 36.85
C GLU A 539 28.34 -9.75 36.53
N THR A 540 28.44 -10.14 35.26
CA THR A 540 27.99 -11.43 34.77
C THR A 540 28.98 -12.49 35.23
N THR A 541 28.47 -13.58 35.78
CA THR A 541 29.24 -14.75 36.19
C THR A 541 29.79 -15.59 35.03
N PHE A 542 29.46 -15.25 33.78
CA PHE A 542 29.83 -16.01 32.59
C PHE A 542 31.17 -15.56 32.01
N SER A 543 32.03 -16.52 31.67
CA SER A 543 33.30 -16.25 31.01
C SER A 543 33.12 -15.64 29.61
N ASN A 544 32.07 -16.04 28.89
CA ASN A 544 31.78 -15.62 27.51
C ASN A 544 30.27 -15.34 27.30
N PRO A 545 29.80 -14.09 27.50
CA PRO A 545 28.39 -13.75 27.23
C PRO A 545 28.07 -13.80 25.73
N ILE A 546 26.80 -14.05 25.36
CA ILE A 546 26.34 -13.83 23.98
C ILE A 546 26.07 -12.34 23.80
N TYR A 547 26.64 -11.72 22.77
CA TYR A 547 26.30 -10.34 22.43
C TYR A 547 25.13 -10.30 21.44
N ILE A 548 24.18 -9.41 21.69
CA ILE A 548 22.98 -9.25 20.87
C ILE A 548 22.99 -7.87 20.27
N SER A 549 23.01 -7.83 18.95
CA SER A 549 22.84 -6.61 18.19
C SER A 549 21.39 -6.46 17.76
N SER A 550 20.78 -5.32 18.06
CA SER A 550 19.41 -5.01 17.65
C SER A 550 19.43 -4.04 16.47
N GLY A 551 19.05 -4.54 15.30
CA GLY A 551 18.73 -3.73 14.13
C GLY A 551 17.36 -3.07 14.21
N LEU A 552 16.65 -3.15 15.34
CA LEU A 552 15.41 -2.39 15.60
C LEU A 552 15.69 -0.97 16.08
N GLN A 553 16.88 -0.72 16.57
CA GLN A 553 17.36 0.59 16.99
C GLN A 553 18.42 1.04 15.99
N MET A 554 18.43 2.32 15.65
CA MET A 554 19.42 2.93 14.76
C MET A 554 19.89 4.24 15.40
N PRO A 555 21.21 4.42 15.66
CA PRO A 555 22.29 3.45 15.45
C PRO A 555 22.06 2.15 16.21
N MET A 556 22.54 1.03 15.66
CA MET A 556 22.32 -0.28 16.27
C MET A 556 23.01 -0.36 17.63
N THR A 557 22.30 -0.93 18.60
CA THR A 557 22.83 -1.19 19.93
C THR A 557 23.34 -2.61 20.02
N VAL A 558 24.37 -2.82 20.83
CA VAL A 558 24.89 -4.14 21.17
C VAL A 558 24.88 -4.29 22.68
N SER A 559 24.23 -5.33 23.18
CA SER A 559 24.14 -5.62 24.61
C SER A 559 24.55 -7.07 24.90
N PRO A 560 25.16 -7.35 26.06
CA PRO A 560 25.35 -8.73 26.50
C PRO A 560 24.00 -9.36 26.87
N CYS A 561 23.86 -10.65 26.60
CA CYS A 561 22.77 -11.45 27.14
C CYS A 561 23.17 -11.98 28.53
N PRO A 562 22.34 -11.78 29.58
CA PRO A 562 22.72 -12.17 30.94
C PRO A 562 22.86 -13.68 31.14
N SER A 563 22.20 -14.52 30.35
CA SER A 563 22.39 -15.99 30.38
C SER A 563 22.00 -16.66 29.06
N TYR A 564 22.45 -17.90 28.84
CA TYR A 564 22.02 -18.70 27.69
C TYR A 564 20.54 -19.05 27.74
N GLU A 565 19.99 -19.29 28.93
CA GLU A 565 18.56 -19.50 29.10
C GLU A 565 17.79 -18.24 28.71
N GLU A 566 18.23 -17.07 29.16
CA GLU A 566 17.64 -15.80 28.73
C GLU A 566 17.78 -15.58 27.23
N PHE A 567 18.90 -15.96 26.60
CA PHE A 567 19.04 -15.89 25.14
C PHE A 567 17.94 -16.68 24.41
N PHE A 568 17.64 -17.89 24.88
CA PHE A 568 16.54 -18.70 24.34
C PHE A 568 15.16 -18.19 24.79
N LEU A 569 15.09 -17.48 25.93
CA LEU A 569 13.87 -16.90 26.51
C LEU A 569 13.65 -15.43 26.17
N LEU A 570 14.47 -14.80 25.32
CA LEU A 570 14.37 -13.37 24.93
C LEU A 570 13.03 -12.98 24.27
N THR A 571 12.07 -13.89 24.27
CA THR A 571 10.68 -13.69 23.86
C THR A 571 9.59 -14.21 24.79
N GLY A 572 9.89 -14.64 26.01
CA GLY A 572 8.95 -15.40 26.84
C GLY A 572 8.43 -14.66 28.06
N LYS A 573 7.42 -13.77 27.89
CA LYS A 573 6.29 -13.64 28.83
C LYS A 573 5.11 -12.79 28.33
N ASN A 574 5.31 -11.84 27.40
CA ASN A 574 4.23 -10.94 26.94
C ASN A 574 3.89 -11.02 25.44
N LEU A 575 4.57 -11.88 24.66
CA LEU A 575 4.53 -11.80 23.19
C LEU A 575 3.64 -12.85 22.49
N LEU A 576 3.23 -13.93 23.18
CA LEU A 576 2.77 -15.18 22.53
C LEU A 576 1.37 -15.69 22.95
N ASP A 577 0.63 -14.96 23.80
CA ASP A 577 -0.62 -15.48 24.39
C ASP A 577 -1.83 -15.55 23.43
N VAL A 578 -1.65 -15.28 22.14
CA VAL A 578 -2.75 -15.18 21.15
C VAL A 578 -3.02 -16.50 20.41
N HIS A 579 -2.04 -17.41 20.31
CA HIS A 579 -2.19 -18.67 19.56
C HIS A 579 -1.68 -19.94 20.27
N GLY A 580 -1.16 -19.85 21.49
CA GLY A 580 -0.79 -21.03 22.29
C GLY A 580 0.43 -21.82 21.81
N ASP A 581 1.11 -21.38 20.75
CA ASP A 581 2.39 -21.95 20.30
C ASP A 581 3.55 -21.22 20.98
N ASP A 582 4.26 -21.88 21.91
CA ASP A 582 5.48 -21.41 22.61
C ASP A 582 6.68 -21.37 21.64
N THR A 583 6.56 -20.64 20.52
CA THR A 583 7.62 -20.54 19.52
C THR A 583 8.62 -19.46 19.94
N ARG A 584 9.70 -19.89 20.59
CA ARG A 584 10.80 -19.01 21.01
C ARG A 584 11.75 -18.70 19.84
N LEU A 585 12.26 -17.46 19.76
CA LEU A 585 13.03 -16.98 18.60
C LEU A 585 14.26 -17.85 18.29
N PHE A 586 15.04 -18.19 19.31
CA PHE A 586 16.31 -18.91 19.17
C PHE A 586 16.26 -20.38 19.61
N ASP A 587 15.08 -20.95 19.86
CA ASP A 587 14.92 -22.31 20.42
C ASP A 587 14.73 -23.40 19.34
N ASP A 588 15.53 -23.38 18.28
CA ASP A 588 15.66 -24.56 17.44
C ASP A 588 16.96 -25.30 17.67
N ASN A 589 16.96 -26.58 17.30
CA ASN A 589 18.08 -27.48 17.54
C ASN A 589 19.40 -26.94 16.97
N ARG A 590 19.35 -26.19 15.87
CA ARG A 590 20.54 -25.61 15.24
C ARG A 590 21.09 -24.41 16.00
N PHE A 591 20.24 -23.48 16.42
CA PHE A 591 20.67 -22.40 17.32
C PHE A 591 21.27 -22.96 18.61
N ARG A 592 20.60 -23.94 19.23
CA ARG A 592 21.11 -24.61 20.45
C ARG A 592 22.47 -25.26 20.23
N ALA A 593 22.67 -25.92 19.10
CA ALA A 593 23.94 -26.56 18.80
C ALA A 593 25.08 -25.54 18.61
N ILE A 594 24.80 -24.39 17.98
CA ILE A 594 25.78 -23.30 17.84
C ILE A 594 26.12 -22.67 19.19
N VAL A 595 25.12 -22.43 20.04
CA VAL A 595 25.34 -21.88 21.38
C VAL A 595 26.20 -22.81 22.22
N ARG A 596 25.87 -24.12 22.25
CA ARG A 596 26.68 -25.14 22.95
C ARG A 596 28.15 -25.17 22.51
N MET A 597 28.44 -24.81 21.26
CA MET A 597 29.83 -24.72 20.80
C MET A 597 30.57 -23.56 21.49
N GLY A 598 29.91 -22.41 21.70
CA GLY A 598 30.48 -21.29 22.44
C GLY A 598 30.56 -21.54 23.94
N GLU A 599 29.57 -22.24 24.51
CA GLU A 599 29.55 -22.62 25.94
C GLU A 599 30.78 -23.43 26.35
N ASN A 600 31.19 -24.37 25.48
CA ASN A 600 32.26 -25.31 25.77
C ASN A 600 33.65 -24.81 25.34
N ASN A 601 33.77 -23.60 24.78
CA ASN A 601 35.02 -23.11 24.23
C ASN A 601 35.25 -21.62 24.53
N THR A 602 36.21 -21.34 25.41
CA THR A 602 36.57 -19.96 25.81
C THR A 602 37.11 -19.12 24.66
N ASP A 603 37.67 -19.76 23.63
CA ASP A 603 38.19 -19.09 22.45
C ASP A 603 37.10 -18.75 21.43
N VAL A 604 35.84 -19.07 21.71
CA VAL A 604 34.71 -18.81 20.82
C VAL A 604 33.84 -17.71 21.38
N GLN A 605 33.60 -16.67 20.56
CA GLN A 605 32.65 -15.62 20.87
C GLN A 605 31.36 -15.80 20.07
N LEU A 606 30.23 -15.80 20.77
CA LEU A 606 28.91 -15.81 20.18
C LEU A 606 28.39 -14.38 20.00
N VAL A 607 27.89 -14.10 18.80
CA VAL A 607 27.21 -12.83 18.49
C VAL A 607 25.91 -13.16 17.77
N SER A 608 24.85 -12.44 18.11
CA SER A 608 23.55 -12.54 17.48
C SER A 608 23.09 -11.19 16.95
N TYR A 609 22.20 -11.25 15.95
CA TYR A 609 21.62 -10.09 15.29
C TYR A 609 20.13 -10.31 15.13
N LEU A 610 19.37 -9.33 15.59
CA LEU A 610 17.92 -9.32 15.60
C LEU A 610 17.44 -8.10 14.82
N THR A 611 16.64 -8.30 13.78
CA THR A 611 16.02 -7.20 13.04
C THR A 611 14.67 -7.62 12.46
N MET A 612 14.00 -6.70 11.76
CA MET A 612 12.71 -6.94 11.13
C MET A 612 12.69 -6.48 9.67
N ILE A 613 11.84 -7.15 8.89
CA ILE A 613 11.36 -6.67 7.59
C ILE A 613 9.84 -6.80 7.61
N GLY A 614 9.14 -5.66 7.54
CA GLY A 614 7.71 -5.60 7.81
C GLY A 614 7.36 -6.33 9.10
N LEU A 615 6.37 -7.23 9.04
CA LEU A 615 5.97 -8.09 10.15
C LEU A 615 6.77 -9.40 10.27
N HIS A 616 8.05 -9.44 9.93
CA HIS A 616 8.86 -10.66 10.07
C HIS A 616 10.18 -10.37 10.76
N TRP A 617 10.53 -11.23 11.71
CA TRP A 617 11.81 -11.23 12.38
C TRP A 617 12.86 -11.92 11.52
N ILE A 618 14.05 -11.34 11.50
CA ILE A 618 15.25 -11.98 10.98
C ILE A 618 16.22 -12.13 12.15
N LEU A 619 16.58 -13.37 12.38
CA LEU A 619 17.46 -13.79 13.45
C LEU A 619 18.73 -14.33 12.83
N ALA A 620 19.87 -13.87 13.31
CA ALA A 620 21.15 -14.49 12.99
C ALA A 620 21.92 -14.77 14.27
N VAL A 621 22.62 -15.90 14.31
CA VAL A 621 23.66 -16.18 15.29
C VAL A 621 24.91 -16.61 14.54
N ALA A 622 26.06 -16.23 15.05
CA ALA A 622 27.34 -16.74 14.58
C ALA A 622 28.29 -16.95 15.75
N ALA A 623 29.17 -17.92 15.56
CA ALA A 623 30.25 -18.25 16.46
C ALA A 623 31.58 -17.97 15.77
N PHE A 624 32.45 -17.22 16.43
CA PHE A 624 33.73 -16.76 15.87
C PHE A 624 34.90 -17.27 16.73
N ASP A 625 35.95 -17.77 16.08
CA ASP A 625 37.20 -18.11 16.77
C ASP A 625 38.03 -16.84 17.02
N LEU A 626 38.36 -16.59 18.28
CA LEU A 626 39.12 -15.43 18.74
C LEU A 626 40.64 -15.58 18.58
N ARG A 627 41.14 -16.77 18.26
CA ARG A 627 42.58 -17.02 18.04
C ARG A 627 42.96 -16.83 16.58
N VAL A 628 42.09 -17.29 15.68
CA VAL A 628 42.38 -17.25 14.24
C VAL A 628 42.06 -15.86 13.68
N ARG A 629 43.05 -15.26 13.02
CA ARG A 629 42.88 -14.04 12.23
C ARG A 629 43.30 -14.36 10.81
N ASP A 630 42.38 -14.17 9.87
CA ASP A 630 42.71 -14.07 8.47
C ASP A 630 42.91 -12.58 8.12
N LYS A 631 43.50 -12.27 6.96
CA LYS A 631 43.57 -10.89 6.47
C LYS A 631 42.80 -10.78 5.16
N THR A 632 41.96 -9.76 5.05
CA THR A 632 41.37 -9.41 3.75
C THR A 632 42.47 -8.99 2.76
N THR A 633 42.14 -8.89 1.48
CA THR A 633 43.02 -8.32 0.44
C THR A 633 43.59 -6.96 0.84
N ASP A 634 42.83 -6.20 1.62
CA ASP A 634 43.16 -4.85 2.08
C ASP A 634 43.88 -4.85 3.45
N GLY A 635 44.28 -6.02 3.94
CA GLY A 635 45.05 -6.19 5.18
C GLY A 635 44.24 -6.11 6.48
N GLN A 636 42.90 -6.11 6.42
CA GLN A 636 42.07 -6.06 7.63
C GLN A 636 41.94 -7.43 8.29
N ASP A 637 42.21 -7.51 9.60
CA ASP A 637 42.09 -8.75 10.39
C ASP A 637 40.66 -9.28 10.41
N LEU A 638 40.33 -10.38 9.72
CA LEU A 638 39.05 -11.07 9.73
C LEU A 638 39.05 -12.20 10.77
N ARG A 639 38.01 -12.26 11.60
CA ARG A 639 37.80 -13.39 12.52
C ARG A 639 37.15 -14.56 11.79
N LEU A 640 37.68 -15.76 12.00
CA LEU A 640 37.16 -16.97 11.37
C LEU A 640 35.79 -17.32 11.96
N MET A 641 34.76 -17.32 11.12
CA MET A 641 33.43 -17.79 11.50
C MET A 641 33.40 -19.32 11.47
N LEU A 642 33.15 -19.92 12.63
CA LEU A 642 33.09 -21.38 12.81
C LEU A 642 31.73 -21.94 12.44
N ALA A 643 30.67 -21.23 12.81
CA ALA A 643 29.29 -21.59 12.58
C ALA A 643 28.43 -20.34 12.43
N GLY A 644 27.36 -20.45 11.66
CA GLY A 644 26.37 -19.39 11.55
C GLY A 644 25.02 -19.93 11.11
N HIS A 645 23.95 -19.34 11.64
CA HIS A 645 22.60 -19.66 11.23
C HIS A 645 21.76 -18.38 11.12
N VAL A 646 20.90 -18.34 10.10
CA VAL A 646 19.93 -17.27 9.88
C VAL A 646 18.56 -17.88 9.73
N LYS A 647 17.58 -17.36 10.48
CA LYS A 647 16.20 -17.80 10.48
C LYS A 647 15.26 -16.61 10.33
N ILE A 648 14.12 -16.85 9.68
CA ILE A 648 13.05 -15.89 9.54
C ILE A 648 11.89 -16.38 10.40
N LEU A 649 11.19 -15.50 11.08
CA LEU A 649 9.98 -15.86 11.83
C LEU A 649 8.88 -14.84 11.58
N PRO A 650 7.61 -15.25 11.44
CA PRO A 650 6.50 -14.31 11.40
C PRO A 650 6.43 -13.54 12.73
N SER A 651 6.13 -12.24 12.65
CA SER A 651 5.77 -11.42 13.81
C SER A 651 4.28 -11.61 14.10
N LEU A 652 3.94 -11.82 15.38
CA LEU A 652 2.55 -11.78 15.81
C LEU A 652 2.10 -10.31 15.85
N VAL A 653 1.08 -10.00 15.06
CA VAL A 653 0.63 -8.64 14.67
C VAL A 653 0.25 -7.71 15.85
N GLY A 654 0.16 -8.22 17.09
CA GLY A 654 -0.25 -7.44 18.26
C GLY A 654 0.82 -6.59 18.95
N LEU A 655 2.08 -6.61 18.49
CA LEU A 655 3.21 -6.10 19.30
C LEU A 655 3.84 -4.79 18.87
N ILE A 656 3.57 -4.33 17.66
CA ILE A 656 4.18 -3.08 17.15
C ILE A 656 3.52 -1.84 17.77
N GLU A 657 2.33 -1.96 18.36
CA GLU A 657 1.64 -0.82 18.98
C GLU A 657 2.13 -0.51 20.42
N GLY A 658 3.01 -1.33 21.00
CA GLY A 658 3.50 -1.20 22.39
C GLY A 658 5.01 -1.02 22.57
N MET A 659 5.80 -1.00 21.48
CA MET A 659 7.24 -0.70 21.47
C MET A 659 7.49 0.58 20.69
#